data_AF-A0A2U9SE79-F1
#
_entry.id   AF-A0A2U9SE79-F1
#
_cell.length_a   1.000
_cell.length_b   1.000
_cell.length_c   1.000
_cell.angle_alpha   90.00
_cell.angle_beta   90.00
_cell.angle_gamma   90.00
#
_symmetry.space_group_name_H-M   'P 1'
#
loop_
_entity.id
_entity.type
_entity.pdbx_description
1 polymer ?
#
loop_
_entity_poly.entity_id
_entity_poly.type
_entity_poly.pdbx_seq_one_letter_code
_entity_poly.pdbx_strand_id
1 'polypeptide(L)'
;MTTVAEALQIAVGYYRADRFDEARALYLRILEVDSRNPQAMHLLGLAERRLGRPDKALEMIRNALDILPGMADACYNLGSILAELGRIDEAVAAHRRALVLAPDLEDAYNALAALLCGRGGPRDWGLAILTFRRVLRLNPNRITAYHDLGIALRQTGALEEAQTSQRLVLSLQPDFGGACANLGNIRIEMGDPDGAMACFRRSLLLEPEQGGVLYNQGNAQHAAGLAEAAVQSYARAARAGITLALPRLGHALMELGRLAEAEQVLRAALFSPDGDVPGAIDLLSTLLIRQGRLEESRRFFAEYRYPHAASPDAFRIDCLTAIAESWVAAGDWERAAALLDEVQWHGSRFFTVKSIACLGRTLARQGRRLERRENPDPSQPRICSSTLATHGRFAHNVLEYVLLRLYAEKFGYRLETPDWVGGCYFDLDDPKPSGGLKPLSYGRHMLNDLVAGRRDDPRPDVDILSPLFLFEHREEWRERVQSWLRPRPEWLPHVDPVVQALRRRGNTVVALHIRRGDFVWFRYTITETSWYVDWLKELWPTLDRPVLYIATDDPATIGDFAEFAPVSLDDLAKDGAVEPWKGLEFLQDFHVLMSADVLGVSAQSGYSQLAALLNRNARLFVEPDAAAGRIRSYSPWTSSSGTP
;
A
#
# COMPACT_ATOMS: atom_id res chain seq x y z
N MET A 1 -10.16 54.67 41.97
CA MET A 1 -10.70 54.04 40.75
C MET A 1 -9.62 53.12 40.23
N THR A 2 -9.88 51.83 40.12
CA THR A 2 -8.95 50.90 39.46
C THR A 2 -8.93 51.22 37.97
N THR A 3 -7.76 51.49 37.41
CA THR A 3 -7.62 51.76 35.96
C THR A 3 -7.86 50.47 35.15
N VAL A 4 -8.15 50.59 33.85
CA VAL A 4 -8.26 49.41 32.95
C VAL A 4 -7.00 48.56 32.98
N ALA A 5 -5.81 49.19 33.07
CA ALA A 5 -4.53 48.50 33.17
C ALA A 5 -4.38 47.70 34.49
N GLU A 6 -4.77 48.28 35.62
CA GLU A 6 -4.76 47.59 36.92
C GLU A 6 -5.79 46.44 36.95
N ALA A 7 -6.97 46.64 36.38
CA ALA A 7 -7.99 45.60 36.26
C ALA A 7 -7.50 44.43 35.38
N LEU A 8 -6.81 44.73 34.27
CA LEU A 8 -6.19 43.70 33.41
C LEU A 8 -5.15 42.89 34.18
N GLN A 9 -4.29 43.53 34.99
CA GLN A 9 -3.29 42.82 35.79
C GLN A 9 -3.93 41.89 36.84
N ILE A 10 -5.00 42.35 37.50
CA ILE A 10 -5.76 41.51 38.45
C ILE A 10 -6.39 40.32 37.72
N ALA A 11 -6.99 40.55 36.54
CA ALA A 11 -7.62 39.50 35.74
C ALA A 11 -6.60 38.45 35.26
N VAL A 12 -5.40 38.87 34.86
CA VAL A 12 -4.28 37.98 34.54
C VAL A 12 -3.83 37.21 35.78
N GLY A 13 -3.84 37.83 36.96
CA GLY A 13 -3.59 37.16 38.24
C GLY A 13 -4.59 36.02 38.51
N TYR A 14 -5.88 36.27 38.32
CA TYR A 14 -6.91 35.21 38.42
C TYR A 14 -6.70 34.11 37.39
N TYR A 15 -6.41 34.45 36.13
CA TYR A 15 -6.15 33.47 35.08
C TYR A 15 -4.94 32.58 35.41
N ARG A 16 -3.85 33.14 35.92
CA ARG A 16 -2.65 32.40 36.35
C ARG A 16 -2.90 31.50 37.57
N ALA A 17 -3.92 31.80 38.37
CA ALA A 17 -4.35 31.00 39.50
C ALA A 17 -5.46 29.98 39.15
N ASP A 18 -5.69 29.71 37.85
CA ASP A 18 -6.76 28.86 37.31
C ASP A 18 -8.19 29.28 37.74
N ARG A 19 -8.37 30.53 38.18
CA ARG A 19 -9.65 31.14 38.56
C ARG A 19 -10.31 31.80 37.34
N PHE A 20 -10.69 30.97 36.37
CA PHE A 20 -11.10 31.42 35.04
C PHE A 20 -12.42 32.19 35.03
N ASP A 21 -13.37 31.84 35.90
CA ASP A 21 -14.65 32.55 36.00
C ASP A 21 -14.46 33.98 36.53
N GLU A 22 -13.61 34.18 37.53
CA GLU A 22 -13.27 35.50 38.05
C GLU A 22 -12.46 36.33 37.05
N ALA A 23 -11.51 35.71 36.35
CA ALA A 23 -10.78 36.37 35.26
C ALA A 23 -11.74 36.83 34.16
N ARG A 24 -12.63 35.94 33.71
CA ARG A 24 -13.67 36.21 32.71
C ARG A 24 -14.58 37.36 33.14
N ALA A 25 -15.09 37.34 34.36
CA ALA A 25 -15.95 38.41 34.88
C ALA A 25 -15.25 39.78 34.85
N LEU A 26 -13.94 39.81 35.16
CA LEU A 26 -13.18 41.05 35.16
C LEU A 26 -12.84 41.52 33.73
N TYR A 27 -12.53 40.62 32.79
CA TYR A 27 -12.38 40.98 31.39
C TYR A 27 -13.68 41.54 30.78
N LEU A 28 -14.84 40.96 31.10
CA LEU A 28 -16.13 41.48 30.66
C LEU A 28 -16.38 42.89 31.20
N ARG A 29 -16.08 43.16 32.48
CA ARG A 29 -16.16 44.50 33.06
C ARG A 29 -15.22 45.50 32.40
N ILE A 30 -14.03 45.07 32.00
CA ILE A 30 -13.12 45.92 31.22
C ILE A 30 -13.77 46.27 29.87
N LEU A 31 -14.39 45.31 29.20
CA LEU A 31 -15.05 45.52 27.91
C LEU A 31 -16.37 46.32 28.01
N GLU A 32 -17.01 46.37 29.19
CA GLU A 32 -18.12 47.30 29.44
C GLU A 32 -17.65 48.76 29.45
N VAL A 33 -16.44 49.02 29.93
CA VAL A 33 -15.85 50.38 30.01
C VAL A 33 -15.08 50.75 28.74
N ASP A 34 -14.37 49.79 28.15
CA ASP A 34 -13.57 49.91 26.93
C ASP A 34 -13.87 48.75 25.98
N SER A 35 -15.00 48.88 25.27
CA SER A 35 -15.54 47.87 24.35
C SER A 35 -14.64 47.54 23.16
N ARG A 36 -13.57 48.32 22.92
CA ARG A 36 -12.62 48.10 21.83
C ARG A 36 -11.22 47.74 22.33
N ASN A 37 -11.11 47.23 23.56
CA ASN A 37 -9.83 46.81 24.12
C ASN A 37 -9.36 45.45 23.54
N PRO A 38 -8.36 45.40 22.64
CA PRO A 38 -7.98 44.14 21.99
C PRO A 38 -7.28 43.17 22.96
N GLN A 39 -6.59 43.68 23.99
CA GLN A 39 -5.94 42.85 25.00
C GLN A 39 -6.96 42.14 25.89
N ALA A 40 -7.99 42.85 26.35
CA ALA A 40 -9.08 42.25 27.13
C ALA A 40 -9.87 41.22 26.30
N MET A 41 -10.12 41.48 25.02
CA MET A 41 -10.75 40.51 24.11
C MET A 41 -9.89 39.25 23.92
N HIS A 42 -8.60 39.40 23.65
CA HIS A 42 -7.68 38.27 23.50
C HIS A 42 -7.63 37.41 24.77
N LEU A 43 -7.46 38.03 25.94
CA LEU A 43 -7.38 37.34 27.22
C LEU A 43 -8.72 36.72 27.66
N LEU A 44 -9.84 37.36 27.34
CA LEU A 44 -11.17 36.77 27.50
C LEU A 44 -11.31 35.51 26.64
N GLY A 45 -10.82 35.56 25.39
CA GLY A 45 -10.81 34.39 24.52
C GLY A 45 -10.03 33.21 25.12
N LEU A 46 -8.87 33.47 25.72
CA LEU A 46 -8.11 32.43 26.44
C LEU A 46 -8.88 31.86 27.64
N ALA A 47 -9.56 32.70 28.41
CA ALA A 47 -10.39 32.26 29.53
C ALA A 47 -11.59 31.40 29.06
N GLU A 48 -12.29 31.80 28.00
CA GLU A 48 -13.39 31.02 27.42
C GLU A 48 -12.91 29.66 26.90
N ARG A 49 -11.72 29.58 26.27
CA ARG A 49 -11.10 28.30 25.87
C ARG A 49 -10.90 27.38 27.09
N ARG A 50 -10.34 27.91 28.19
CA ARG A 50 -10.12 27.15 29.43
C ARG A 50 -11.43 26.72 30.12
N LEU A 51 -12.51 27.46 29.91
CA LEU A 51 -13.87 27.11 30.36
C LEU A 51 -14.61 26.16 29.41
N GLY A 52 -13.93 25.58 28.41
CA GLY A 52 -14.52 24.62 27.48
C GLY A 52 -15.45 25.24 26.43
N ARG A 53 -15.24 26.51 26.07
CA ARG A 53 -16.05 27.27 25.10
C ARG A 53 -15.20 27.77 23.92
N PRO A 54 -14.66 26.87 23.08
CA PRO A 54 -13.72 27.22 22.02
C PRO A 54 -14.34 28.12 20.93
N ASP A 55 -15.64 28.05 20.66
CA ASP A 55 -16.31 28.93 19.69
C ASP A 55 -16.33 30.39 20.15
N LYS A 56 -16.59 30.63 21.43
CA LYS A 56 -16.52 31.99 22.02
C LYS A 56 -15.08 32.48 22.07
N ALA A 57 -14.14 31.59 22.36
CA ALA A 57 -12.71 31.91 22.30
C ALA A 57 -12.29 32.38 20.90
N LEU A 58 -12.74 31.66 19.87
CA LEU A 58 -12.50 32.00 18.46
C LEU A 58 -13.06 33.38 18.10
N GLU A 59 -14.30 33.68 18.51
CA GLU A 59 -14.94 34.97 18.29
C GLU A 59 -14.14 36.12 18.93
N MET A 60 -13.81 35.98 20.22
CA MET A 60 -13.12 37.05 20.97
C MET A 60 -11.72 37.32 20.42
N ILE A 61 -10.97 36.29 20.03
CA ILE A 61 -9.63 36.48 19.46
C ILE A 61 -9.69 37.08 18.04
N ARG A 62 -10.70 36.74 17.23
CA ARG A 62 -10.92 37.39 15.93
C ARG A 62 -11.22 38.87 16.10
N ASN A 63 -12.13 39.22 17.02
CA ASN A 63 -12.46 40.62 17.32
C ASN A 63 -11.23 41.40 17.79
N ALA A 64 -10.37 40.79 18.63
CA ALA A 64 -9.10 41.40 19.03
C ALA A 64 -8.18 41.69 17.83
N LEU A 65 -8.06 40.75 16.89
CA LEU A 65 -7.22 40.86 15.70
C LEU A 65 -7.77 41.80 14.63
N ASP A 66 -9.09 42.00 14.58
CA ASP A 66 -9.73 43.00 13.72
C ASP A 66 -9.42 44.43 14.21
N ILE A 67 -9.28 44.61 15.52
CA ILE A 67 -8.91 45.89 16.13
C ILE A 67 -7.39 46.11 16.06
N LEU A 68 -6.60 45.10 16.41
CA LEU A 68 -5.13 45.16 16.41
C LEU A 68 -4.52 43.95 15.66
N PRO A 69 -4.34 44.08 14.33
CA PRO A 69 -3.82 43.00 13.48
C PRO A 69 -2.41 42.49 13.82
N GLY A 70 -1.62 43.28 14.55
CA GLY A 70 -0.20 43.03 14.86
C GLY A 70 0.05 42.21 16.12
N MET A 71 -0.97 41.63 16.75
CA MET A 71 -0.82 40.80 17.95
C MET A 71 -0.35 39.38 17.59
N ALA A 72 0.96 39.14 17.63
CA ALA A 72 1.55 37.83 17.36
C ALA A 72 0.98 36.73 18.27
N ASP A 73 0.87 36.99 19.58
CA ASP A 73 0.30 36.04 20.55
C ASP A 73 -1.17 35.72 20.28
N ALA A 74 -1.95 36.69 19.83
CA ALA A 74 -3.35 36.46 19.45
C ALA A 74 -3.44 35.62 18.17
N CYS A 75 -2.56 35.84 17.19
CA CYS A 75 -2.47 34.99 15.99
C CYS A 75 -2.05 33.55 16.33
N TYR A 76 -1.10 33.37 17.25
CA TYR A 76 -0.70 32.04 17.74
C TYR A 76 -1.88 31.32 18.41
N ASN A 77 -2.54 31.99 19.35
CA ASN A 77 -3.67 31.41 20.08
C ASN A 77 -4.89 31.15 19.18
N LEU A 78 -5.13 32.00 18.19
CA LEU A 78 -6.11 31.76 17.13
C LEU A 78 -5.82 30.44 16.43
N GLY A 79 -4.56 30.20 16.03
CA GLY A 79 -4.14 28.95 15.42
C GLY A 79 -4.41 27.73 16.29
N SER A 80 -4.09 27.81 17.59
CA SER A 80 -4.35 26.71 18.53
C SER A 80 -5.84 26.40 18.69
N ILE A 81 -6.70 27.42 18.78
CA ILE A 81 -8.16 27.21 18.89
C ILE A 81 -8.75 26.66 17.59
N LEU A 82 -8.29 27.14 16.44
CA LEU A 82 -8.70 26.60 15.14
C LEU A 82 -8.31 25.13 15.00
N ALA A 83 -7.13 24.74 15.50
CA ALA A 83 -6.70 23.34 15.53
C ALA A 83 -7.60 22.47 16.40
N GLU A 84 -7.98 22.94 17.60
CA GLU A 84 -8.93 22.24 18.49
C GLU A 84 -10.31 22.05 17.85
N LEU A 85 -10.74 23.01 17.03
CA LEU A 85 -11.99 22.95 16.27
C LEU A 85 -11.87 22.15 14.95
N GLY A 86 -10.71 21.53 14.66
CA GLY A 86 -10.48 20.76 13.44
C GLY A 86 -10.29 21.59 12.16
N ARG A 87 -10.17 22.92 12.27
CA ARG A 87 -9.98 23.86 11.15
C ARG A 87 -8.50 24.01 10.80
N ILE A 88 -7.89 22.89 10.36
CA ILE A 88 -6.43 22.75 10.22
C ILE A 88 -5.79 23.77 9.27
N ASP A 89 -6.38 24.04 8.11
CA ASP A 89 -5.78 24.98 7.14
C ASP A 89 -5.78 26.43 7.64
N GLU A 90 -6.85 26.84 8.32
CA GLU A 90 -6.91 28.15 8.97
C GLU A 90 -5.93 28.24 10.14
N ALA A 91 -5.77 27.15 10.91
CA ALA A 91 -4.79 27.09 12.00
C ALA A 91 -3.36 27.28 11.48
N VAL A 92 -3.00 26.61 10.38
CA VAL A 92 -1.70 26.77 9.71
C VAL A 92 -1.49 28.22 9.25
N ALA A 93 -2.51 28.86 8.65
CA ALA A 93 -2.43 30.25 8.22
C ALA A 93 -2.23 31.22 9.41
N ALA A 94 -2.95 31.01 10.51
CA ALA A 94 -2.83 31.82 11.72
C ALA A 94 -1.45 31.69 12.37
N HIS A 95 -0.90 30.47 12.48
CA HIS A 95 0.47 30.27 13.00
C HIS A 95 1.53 30.89 12.09
N ARG A 96 1.39 30.80 10.77
CA ARG A 96 2.29 31.50 9.83
C ARG A 96 2.24 33.02 10.02
N ARG A 97 1.04 33.59 10.20
CA ARG A 97 0.88 35.01 10.48
C ARG A 97 1.55 35.41 11.80
N ALA A 98 1.43 34.59 12.84
CA ALA A 98 2.13 34.80 14.10
C ALA A 98 3.64 34.86 13.91
N LEU A 99 4.21 33.97 13.07
CA LEU A 99 5.63 33.91 12.75
C LEU A 99 6.12 35.06 11.85
N VAL A 100 5.25 35.65 11.03
CA VAL A 100 5.58 36.90 10.30
C VAL A 100 5.71 38.06 11.28
N LEU A 101 4.84 38.13 12.29
CA LEU A 101 4.84 39.19 13.31
C LEU A 101 5.95 39.01 14.36
N ALA A 102 6.25 37.76 14.71
CA ALA A 102 7.27 37.38 15.68
C ALA A 102 8.09 36.18 15.16
N PRO A 103 9.18 36.43 14.40
CA PRO A 103 9.97 35.39 13.74
C PRO A 103 10.69 34.40 14.67
N ASP A 104 10.79 34.70 15.96
CA ASP A 104 11.43 33.84 16.96
C ASP A 104 10.42 33.22 17.95
N LEU A 105 9.12 33.26 17.63
CA LEU A 105 8.07 32.65 18.45
C LEU A 105 8.11 31.11 18.34
N GLU A 106 8.92 30.50 19.19
CA GLU A 106 9.18 29.05 19.23
C GLU A 106 7.88 28.21 19.27
N ASP A 107 6.91 28.58 20.12
CA ASP A 107 5.67 27.83 20.26
C ASP A 107 4.81 27.84 18.99
N ALA A 108 4.86 28.93 18.21
CA ALA A 108 4.18 28.99 16.91
C ALA A 108 4.87 28.11 15.87
N TYR A 109 6.20 28.01 15.88
CA TYR A 109 6.90 27.02 15.05
C TYR A 109 6.54 25.59 15.46
N ASN A 110 6.52 25.28 16.76
CA ASN A 110 6.21 23.94 17.24
C ASN A 110 4.77 23.53 16.88
N ALA A 111 3.79 24.41 17.11
CA ALA A 111 2.40 24.17 16.73
C ALA A 111 2.22 24.01 15.21
N LEU A 112 2.87 24.88 14.42
CA LEU A 112 2.86 24.78 12.97
C LEU A 112 3.45 23.45 12.48
N ALA A 113 4.60 23.04 13.03
CA ALA A 113 5.27 21.80 12.65
C ALA A 113 4.42 20.57 12.97
N ALA A 114 3.80 20.52 14.16
CA ALA A 114 2.90 19.45 14.55
C ALA A 114 1.66 19.36 13.64
N LEU A 115 1.05 20.50 13.30
CA LEU A 115 -0.08 20.54 12.37
C LEU A 115 0.29 20.05 10.97
N LEU A 116 1.45 20.47 10.44
CA LEU A 116 1.94 20.00 9.14
C LEU A 116 2.23 18.50 9.17
N CYS A 117 2.85 18.00 10.24
CA CYS A 117 3.13 16.57 10.41
C CYS A 117 1.84 15.74 10.48
N GLY A 118 0.83 16.22 11.21
CA GLY A 118 -0.48 15.57 11.32
C GLY A 118 -1.34 15.65 10.05
N ARG A 119 -1.25 16.75 9.28
CA ARG A 119 -1.95 16.91 8.00
C ARG A 119 -1.42 15.94 6.94
N GLY A 120 -0.11 15.69 6.96
CA GLY A 120 0.54 14.63 6.19
C GLY A 120 0.77 14.93 4.70
N GLY A 121 1.52 14.03 4.06
CA GLY A 121 1.91 14.12 2.66
C GLY A 121 3.37 14.62 2.47
N PRO A 122 4.05 14.25 1.36
CA PRO A 122 5.48 14.49 1.17
C PRO A 122 5.91 15.95 1.35
N ARG A 123 5.10 16.89 0.85
CA ARG A 123 5.36 18.33 0.97
C ARG A 123 5.27 18.80 2.42
N ASP A 124 4.24 18.39 3.15
CA ASP A 124 4.00 18.87 4.50
C ASP A 124 4.94 18.21 5.51
N TRP A 125 5.30 16.93 5.34
CA TRP A 125 6.35 16.30 6.13
C TRP A 125 7.71 17.00 5.92
N GLY A 126 8.06 17.34 4.68
CA GLY A 126 9.27 18.12 4.38
C GLY A 126 9.28 19.49 5.07
N LEU A 127 8.15 20.22 5.02
CA LEU A 127 8.01 21.50 5.73
C LEU A 127 8.03 21.32 7.26
N ALA A 128 7.40 20.28 7.79
CA ALA A 128 7.40 19.97 9.22
C ALA A 128 8.83 19.74 9.72
N ILE A 129 9.65 18.96 9.00
CA ILE A 129 11.07 18.71 9.33
C ILE A 129 11.84 20.03 9.41
N LEU A 130 11.71 20.91 8.42
CA LEU A 130 12.37 22.22 8.42
C LEU A 130 11.93 23.08 9.61
N THR A 131 10.64 23.01 9.94
CA THR A 131 10.01 23.78 11.02
C THR A 131 10.45 23.26 12.40
N PHE A 132 10.46 21.94 12.63
CA PHE A 132 10.99 21.34 13.86
C PHE A 132 12.48 21.63 14.04
N ARG A 133 13.29 21.59 12.97
CA ARG A 133 14.70 22.00 13.03
C ARG A 133 14.84 23.49 13.43
N ARG A 134 13.88 24.36 13.09
CA ARG A 134 13.86 25.75 13.58
C ARG A 134 13.52 25.82 15.07
N VAL A 135 12.54 25.03 15.54
CA VAL A 135 12.24 24.90 16.98
C VAL A 135 13.49 24.49 17.75
N LEU A 136 14.21 23.47 17.29
CA LEU A 136 15.41 22.96 17.96
C LEU A 136 16.61 23.91 17.89
N ARG A 137 16.66 24.84 16.93
CA ARG A 137 17.65 25.93 16.92
C ARG A 137 17.35 27.00 17.96
N LEU A 138 16.07 27.28 18.21
CA LEU A 138 15.63 28.24 19.23
C LEU A 138 15.75 27.62 20.63
N ASN A 139 15.42 26.33 20.75
CA ASN A 139 15.46 25.58 21.99
C ASN A 139 15.96 24.14 21.77
N PRO A 140 17.27 23.91 21.94
CA PRO A 140 17.88 22.60 21.76
C PRO A 140 17.43 21.53 22.77
N ASN A 141 16.72 21.90 23.84
CA ASN A 141 16.31 20.96 24.89
C ASN A 141 14.82 20.57 24.78
N ARG A 142 14.12 20.96 23.71
CA ARG A 142 12.70 20.65 23.52
C ARG A 142 12.52 19.20 23.06
N ILE A 143 12.39 18.30 24.03
CA ILE A 143 12.24 16.84 23.84
C ILE A 143 11.11 16.49 22.87
N THR A 144 9.95 17.14 22.99
CA THR A 144 8.79 16.92 22.11
C THR A 144 9.10 17.25 20.64
N ALA A 145 9.91 18.28 20.37
CA ALA A 145 10.31 18.62 19.02
C ALA A 145 11.25 17.58 18.39
N TYR A 146 12.15 16.96 19.17
CA TYR A 146 12.93 15.80 18.68
C TYR A 146 12.05 14.59 18.39
N HIS A 147 11.07 14.32 19.26
CA HIS A 147 10.15 13.20 19.08
C HIS A 147 9.35 13.34 17.78
N ASP A 148 8.73 14.49 17.57
CA ASP A 148 7.89 14.76 16.41
C ASP A 148 8.72 14.92 15.13
N LEU A 149 9.94 15.47 15.22
CA LEU A 149 10.90 15.45 14.12
C LEU A 149 11.21 14.01 13.69
N GLY A 150 11.44 13.10 14.64
CA GLY A 150 11.67 11.69 14.35
C GLY A 150 10.48 11.02 13.65
N ILE A 151 9.25 11.39 13.99
CA ILE A 151 8.05 10.92 13.28
C ILE A 151 8.03 11.44 11.84
N ALA A 152 8.23 12.74 11.63
CA ALA A 152 8.22 13.35 10.31
C ALA A 152 9.33 12.78 9.41
N LEU A 153 10.54 12.57 9.95
CA LEU A 153 11.67 11.96 9.23
C LEU A 153 11.35 10.53 8.79
N ARG A 154 10.72 9.72 9.67
CA ARG A 154 10.27 8.35 9.31
C ARG A 154 9.31 8.37 8.14
N GLN A 155 8.32 9.29 8.13
CA GLN A 155 7.36 9.41 7.02
C GLN A 155 8.03 9.77 5.68
N THR A 156 9.19 10.42 5.71
CA THR A 156 9.99 10.71 4.52
C THR A 156 11.02 9.63 4.15
N GLY A 157 11.10 8.54 4.93
CA GLY A 157 12.07 7.46 4.72
C GLY A 157 13.50 7.78 5.20
N ALA A 158 13.72 8.92 5.88
CA ALA A 158 15.01 9.28 6.46
C ALA A 158 15.25 8.54 7.80
N LEU A 159 15.34 7.20 7.74
CA LEU A 159 15.26 6.31 8.89
C LEU A 159 16.42 6.49 9.88
N GLU A 160 17.64 6.75 9.42
CA GLU A 160 18.82 6.96 10.26
C GLU A 160 18.73 8.27 11.07
N GLU A 161 18.25 9.34 10.44
CA GLU A 161 18.00 10.61 11.12
C GLU A 161 16.83 10.49 12.11
N ALA A 162 15.77 9.76 11.73
CA ALA A 162 14.64 9.48 12.59
C ALA A 162 15.09 8.70 13.84
N GLN A 163 15.93 7.68 13.66
CA GLN A 163 16.51 6.89 14.75
C GLN A 163 17.35 7.76 15.69
N THR A 164 18.22 8.62 15.13
CA THR A 164 19.04 9.55 15.91
C THR A 164 18.17 10.48 16.75
N SER A 165 17.11 11.03 16.16
CA SER A 165 16.17 11.93 16.84
C SER A 165 15.48 11.24 18.02
N GLN A 166 14.98 9.99 17.85
CA GLN A 166 14.37 9.25 18.96
C GLN A 166 15.38 8.82 20.04
N ARG A 167 16.63 8.51 19.67
CA ARG A 167 17.69 8.22 20.65
C ARG A 167 18.02 9.45 21.51
N LEU A 168 18.01 10.65 20.92
CA LEU A 168 18.19 11.90 21.67
C LEU A 168 17.05 12.10 22.67
N VAL A 169 15.79 11.87 22.28
CA VAL A 169 14.65 11.88 23.21
C VAL A 169 14.92 10.96 24.40
N LEU A 170 15.32 9.71 24.14
CA LEU A 170 15.58 8.72 25.19
C LEU A 170 16.83 9.02 26.04
N SER A 171 17.75 9.86 25.54
CA SER A 171 18.90 10.33 26.32
C SER A 171 18.53 11.47 27.27
N LEU A 172 17.60 12.35 26.84
CA LEU A 172 17.10 13.47 27.64
C LEU A 172 16.01 13.02 28.63
N GLN A 173 15.18 12.06 28.22
CA GLN A 173 14.09 11.48 29.00
C GLN A 173 14.01 9.97 28.77
N PRO A 174 14.69 9.16 29.62
CA PRO A 174 14.74 7.70 29.45
C PRO A 174 13.39 6.97 29.58
N ASP A 175 12.40 7.56 30.24
CA ASP A 175 11.07 7.00 30.45
C ASP A 175 10.02 7.49 29.43
N PHE A 176 10.46 8.00 28.28
CA PHE A 176 9.56 8.42 27.21
C PHE A 176 9.05 7.21 26.39
N GLY A 177 7.88 6.68 26.76
CA GLY A 177 7.25 5.51 26.12
C GLY A 177 7.05 5.67 24.61
N GLY A 178 6.46 6.79 24.17
CA GLY A 178 6.22 7.06 22.75
C GLY A 178 7.48 7.02 21.87
N ALA A 179 8.63 7.45 22.39
CA ALA A 179 9.91 7.42 21.69
C ALA A 179 10.46 5.99 21.57
N CYS A 180 10.24 5.16 22.59
CA CYS A 180 10.52 3.73 22.51
C CYS A 180 9.66 3.07 21.43
N ALA A 181 8.35 3.32 21.41
CA ALA A 181 7.45 2.79 20.38
C ALA A 181 7.86 3.23 18.97
N ASN A 182 8.14 4.53 18.76
CA ASN A 182 8.55 5.03 17.46
C ASN A 182 9.93 4.53 17.02
N LEU A 183 10.88 4.38 17.95
CA LEU A 183 12.16 3.73 17.65
C LEU A 183 11.98 2.27 17.25
N GLY A 184 11.01 1.56 17.86
CA GLY A 184 10.63 0.21 17.44
C GLY A 184 10.10 0.17 16.01
N ASN A 185 9.19 1.07 15.64
CA ASN A 185 8.69 1.17 14.27
C ASN A 185 9.81 1.46 13.26
N ILE A 186 10.71 2.40 13.57
CA ILE A 186 11.86 2.73 12.72
C ILE A 186 12.75 1.49 12.53
N ARG A 187 13.02 0.73 13.59
CA ARG A 187 13.82 -0.51 13.50
C ARG A 187 13.16 -1.59 12.64
N ILE A 188 11.83 -1.72 12.66
CA ILE A 188 11.12 -2.61 11.72
C ILE A 188 11.38 -2.19 10.28
N GLU A 189 11.24 -0.89 9.97
CA GLU A 189 11.48 -0.36 8.62
C GLU A 189 12.94 -0.51 8.17
N MET A 190 13.89 -0.51 9.12
CA MET A 190 15.31 -0.81 8.89
C MET A 190 15.64 -2.31 8.83
N GLY A 191 14.67 -3.22 9.06
CA GLY A 191 14.89 -4.67 9.04
C GLY A 191 15.54 -5.26 10.31
N ASP A 192 15.41 -4.59 11.46
CA ASP A 192 15.85 -5.04 12.79
C ASP A 192 14.65 -5.38 13.71
N PRO A 193 13.97 -6.53 13.49
CA PRO A 193 12.80 -6.92 14.29
C PRO A 193 13.15 -7.22 15.75
N ASP A 194 14.34 -7.73 16.05
CA ASP A 194 14.78 -8.03 17.41
C ASP A 194 14.96 -6.76 18.23
N GLY A 195 15.65 -5.77 17.67
CA GLY A 195 15.78 -4.46 18.28
C GLY A 195 14.44 -3.73 18.39
N ALA A 196 13.53 -3.91 17.42
CA ALA A 196 12.19 -3.37 17.50
C ALA A 196 11.39 -3.96 18.68
N MET A 197 11.42 -5.28 18.87
CA MET A 197 10.77 -5.95 20.00
C MET A 197 11.31 -5.47 21.35
N ALA A 198 12.62 -5.21 21.48
CA ALA A 198 13.19 -4.64 22.69
C ALA A 198 12.64 -3.23 22.98
N CYS A 199 12.48 -2.41 21.94
CA CYS A 199 11.92 -1.07 22.06
C CYS A 199 10.42 -1.10 22.43
N PHE A 200 9.62 -1.96 21.79
CA PHE A 200 8.21 -2.13 22.13
C PHE A 200 8.02 -2.65 23.56
N ARG A 201 8.83 -3.62 23.99
CA ARG A 201 8.80 -4.12 25.37
C ARG A 201 9.07 -3.02 26.39
N ARG A 202 10.04 -2.13 26.11
CA ARG A 202 10.30 -0.97 26.98
C ARG A 202 9.13 0.01 27.00
N SER A 203 8.52 0.30 25.84
CA SER A 203 7.32 1.14 25.74
C SER A 203 6.16 0.56 26.56
N LEU A 204 5.91 -0.74 26.46
CA LEU A 204 4.83 -1.44 27.15
C LEU A 204 5.13 -1.67 28.64
N LEU A 205 6.40 -1.58 29.08
CA LEU A 205 6.72 -1.56 30.50
C LEU A 205 6.29 -0.23 31.14
N LEU A 206 6.40 0.87 30.39
CA LEU A 206 6.01 2.21 30.83
C LEU A 206 4.49 2.40 30.76
N GLU A 207 3.88 1.93 29.67
CA GLU A 207 2.44 2.06 29.41
C GLU A 207 1.89 0.73 28.84
N PRO A 208 1.34 -0.17 29.70
CA PRO A 208 1.07 -1.55 29.32
C PRO A 208 -0.01 -1.80 28.26
N GLU A 209 -1.04 -0.97 28.18
CA GLU A 209 -2.23 -1.21 27.34
C GLU A 209 -2.31 -0.29 26.12
N GLN A 210 -1.15 0.09 25.56
CA GLN A 210 -1.08 0.80 24.29
C GLN A 210 -1.42 -0.12 23.11
N GLY A 211 -2.69 -0.15 22.70
CA GLY A 211 -3.20 -1.02 21.63
C GLY A 211 -2.37 -0.99 20.33
N GLY A 212 -1.99 0.21 19.86
CA GLY A 212 -1.17 0.35 18.65
C GLY A 212 0.25 -0.24 18.80
N VAL A 213 0.86 -0.10 19.97
CA VAL A 213 2.18 -0.67 20.27
C VAL A 213 2.10 -2.19 20.40
N LEU A 214 1.03 -2.72 21.03
CA LEU A 214 0.76 -4.15 21.10
C LEU A 214 0.58 -4.75 19.71
N TYR A 215 -0.16 -4.07 18.83
CA TYR A 215 -0.34 -4.49 17.45
C TYR A 215 0.99 -4.54 16.69
N ASN A 216 1.81 -3.49 16.79
CA ASN A 216 3.13 -3.45 16.13
C ASN A 216 4.13 -4.46 16.71
N GLN A 217 4.08 -4.71 18.02
CA GLN A 217 4.86 -5.78 18.65
C GLN A 217 4.42 -7.16 18.13
N GLY A 218 3.11 -7.38 17.98
CA GLY A 218 2.56 -8.60 17.36
C GLY A 218 3.08 -8.79 15.94
N ASN A 219 3.09 -7.72 15.12
CA ASN A 219 3.64 -7.77 13.76
C ASN A 219 5.14 -8.13 13.76
N ALA A 220 5.93 -7.52 14.66
CA ALA A 220 7.35 -7.82 14.80
C ALA A 220 7.61 -9.26 15.23
N GLN A 221 6.85 -9.75 16.21
CA GLN A 221 6.94 -11.13 16.71
C GLN A 221 6.55 -12.14 15.63
N HIS A 222 5.47 -11.86 14.91
CA HIS A 222 5.02 -12.70 13.80
C HIS A 222 6.09 -12.77 12.70
N ALA A 223 6.67 -11.62 12.31
CA ALA A 223 7.77 -11.57 11.34
C ALA A 223 9.05 -12.29 11.81
N ALA A 224 9.29 -12.36 13.13
CA ALA A 224 10.39 -13.12 13.73
C ALA A 224 10.09 -14.64 13.85
N GLY A 225 8.87 -15.08 13.51
CA GLY A 225 8.37 -16.45 13.67
C GLY A 225 8.08 -16.82 15.13
N LEU A 226 7.81 -15.84 15.99
CA LEU A 226 7.42 -16.01 17.39
C LEU A 226 5.89 -16.02 17.51
N ALA A 227 5.23 -16.98 16.85
CA ALA A 227 3.78 -17.00 16.69
C ALA A 227 3.01 -16.97 18.02
N GLU A 228 3.45 -17.70 19.06
CA GLU A 228 2.78 -17.69 20.37
C GLU A 228 2.85 -16.32 21.06
N ALA A 229 3.99 -15.63 20.94
CA ALA A 229 4.13 -14.27 21.46
C ALA A 229 3.26 -13.28 20.67
N ALA A 230 3.20 -13.44 19.34
CA ALA A 230 2.36 -12.64 18.46
C ALA A 230 0.86 -12.79 18.81
N VAL A 231 0.39 -14.03 19.04
CA VAL A 231 -0.97 -14.31 19.53
C VAL A 231 -1.28 -13.53 20.80
N GLN A 232 -0.37 -13.53 21.78
CA GLN A 232 -0.57 -12.79 23.03
C GLN A 232 -0.66 -11.28 22.78
N SER A 233 0.24 -10.72 21.96
CA SER A 233 0.25 -9.29 21.64
C SER A 233 -0.99 -8.86 20.87
N TYR A 234 -1.40 -9.61 19.83
CA TYR A 234 -2.60 -9.29 19.07
C TYR A 234 -3.89 -9.44 19.90
N ALA A 235 -3.98 -10.46 20.75
CA ALA A 235 -5.13 -10.62 21.64
C ALA A 235 -5.26 -9.44 22.63
N ARG A 236 -4.14 -8.93 23.14
CA ARG A 236 -4.11 -7.71 23.98
C ARG A 236 -4.47 -6.46 23.17
N ALA A 237 -3.92 -6.32 21.96
CA ALA A 237 -4.24 -5.20 21.07
C ALA A 237 -5.75 -5.14 20.75
N ALA A 238 -6.36 -6.29 20.44
CA ALA A 238 -7.80 -6.40 20.21
C ALA A 238 -8.63 -6.01 21.45
N ARG A 239 -8.22 -6.46 22.65
CA ARG A 239 -8.86 -6.03 23.91
C ARG A 239 -8.72 -4.53 24.18
N ALA A 240 -7.65 -3.91 23.70
CA ALA A 240 -7.43 -2.47 23.75
C ALA A 240 -8.15 -1.68 22.64
N GLY A 241 -9.04 -2.34 21.87
CA GLY A 241 -9.87 -1.69 20.85
C GLY A 241 -9.29 -1.70 19.43
N ILE A 242 -8.13 -2.32 19.19
CA ILE A 242 -7.56 -2.44 17.84
C ILE A 242 -8.16 -3.67 17.14
N THR A 243 -9.36 -3.54 16.59
CA THR A 243 -10.10 -4.63 15.91
C THR A 243 -9.39 -5.15 14.67
N LEU A 244 -8.58 -4.31 14.02
CA LEU A 244 -7.57 -4.65 13.00
C LEU A 244 -6.63 -5.81 13.43
N ALA A 245 -6.42 -6.02 14.73
CA ALA A 245 -5.58 -7.11 15.23
C ALA A 245 -6.23 -8.49 15.11
N LEU A 246 -7.57 -8.59 14.94
CA LEU A 246 -8.28 -9.87 14.96
C LEU A 246 -7.90 -10.78 13.78
N PRO A 247 -7.85 -10.33 12.50
CA PRO A 247 -7.37 -11.17 11.41
C PRO A 247 -5.92 -11.63 11.61
N ARG A 248 -5.04 -10.75 12.13
CA ARG A 248 -3.64 -11.10 12.43
C ARG A 248 -3.52 -12.14 13.54
N LEU A 249 -4.36 -12.04 14.57
CA LEU A 249 -4.50 -13.06 15.61
C LEU A 249 -4.97 -14.39 15.02
N GLY A 250 -6.01 -14.37 14.18
CA GLY A 250 -6.52 -15.54 13.47
C GLY A 250 -5.43 -16.23 12.64
N HIS A 251 -4.65 -15.46 11.88
CA HIS A 251 -3.52 -15.98 11.09
C HIS A 251 -2.46 -16.65 11.97
N ALA A 252 -2.00 -15.99 13.03
CA ALA A 252 -1.01 -16.56 13.95
C ALA A 252 -1.51 -17.85 14.64
N LEU A 253 -2.80 -17.93 14.96
CA LEU A 253 -3.44 -19.14 15.49
C LEU A 253 -3.49 -20.28 14.46
N MET A 254 -3.72 -19.97 13.18
CA MET A 254 -3.66 -20.96 12.10
C MET A 254 -2.25 -21.54 11.95
N GLU A 255 -1.21 -20.71 12.02
CA GLU A 255 0.20 -21.14 11.97
C GLU A 255 0.55 -22.09 13.13
N LEU A 256 -0.01 -21.85 14.32
CA LEU A 256 0.16 -22.69 15.51
C LEU A 256 -0.70 -23.96 15.48
N GLY A 257 -1.54 -24.16 14.45
CA GLY A 257 -2.50 -25.28 14.38
C GLY A 257 -3.68 -25.15 15.36
N ARG A 258 -3.88 -23.99 15.99
CA ARG A 258 -4.98 -23.69 16.91
C ARG A 258 -6.25 -23.30 16.13
N LEU A 259 -6.69 -24.20 15.25
CA LEU A 259 -7.67 -23.92 14.20
C LEU A 259 -9.05 -23.49 14.73
N ALA A 260 -9.50 -24.06 15.84
CA ALA A 260 -10.79 -23.71 16.45
C ALA A 260 -10.78 -22.27 17.01
N GLU A 261 -9.69 -21.87 17.66
CA GLU A 261 -9.52 -20.50 18.16
C GLU A 261 -9.39 -19.51 17.01
N ALA A 262 -8.65 -19.89 15.95
CA ALA A 262 -8.54 -19.07 14.74
C ALA A 262 -9.91 -18.80 14.12
N GLU A 263 -10.73 -19.84 13.96
CA GLU A 263 -12.09 -19.69 13.40
C GLU A 263 -12.95 -18.75 14.25
N GLN A 264 -12.91 -18.91 15.58
CA GLN A 264 -13.67 -18.05 16.50
C GLN A 264 -13.27 -16.58 16.34
N VAL A 265 -11.96 -16.29 16.31
CA VAL A 265 -11.44 -14.93 16.17
C VAL A 265 -11.78 -14.34 14.79
N LEU A 266 -11.63 -15.11 13.72
CA LEU A 266 -11.92 -14.65 12.36
C LEU A 266 -13.41 -14.35 12.18
N ARG A 267 -14.30 -15.19 12.75
CA ARG A 267 -15.72 -14.91 12.79
C ARG A 267 -16.03 -13.63 13.58
N ALA A 268 -15.36 -13.38 14.70
CA ALA A 268 -15.51 -12.13 15.44
C ALA A 268 -15.04 -10.90 14.64
N ALA A 269 -13.95 -11.03 13.88
CA ALA A 269 -13.44 -9.96 13.02
C ALA A 269 -14.47 -9.51 11.98
N LEU A 270 -15.23 -10.44 11.40
CA LEU A 270 -16.27 -10.15 10.40
C LEU A 270 -17.43 -9.29 10.91
N PHE A 271 -17.63 -9.20 12.23
CA PHE A 271 -18.70 -8.41 12.84
C PHE A 271 -18.17 -7.24 13.67
N SER A 272 -16.87 -6.94 13.59
CA SER A 272 -16.25 -5.84 14.32
C SER A 272 -16.32 -4.53 13.51
N PRO A 273 -16.61 -3.39 14.15
CA PRO A 273 -16.44 -2.08 13.52
C PRO A 273 -14.95 -1.82 13.25
N ASP A 274 -14.67 -1.14 12.13
CA ASP A 274 -13.32 -0.74 11.71
C ASP A 274 -12.30 -1.90 11.57
N GLY A 275 -12.79 -3.14 11.49
CA GLY A 275 -11.97 -4.33 11.29
C GLY A 275 -11.60 -4.56 9.82
N ASP A 276 -10.52 -5.31 9.59
CA ASP A 276 -10.14 -5.79 8.25
C ASP A 276 -11.02 -6.98 7.84
N VAL A 277 -12.23 -6.67 7.39
CA VAL A 277 -13.24 -7.66 6.96
C VAL A 277 -12.78 -8.47 5.73
N PRO A 278 -12.21 -7.86 4.66
CA PRO A 278 -11.69 -8.64 3.54
C PRO A 278 -10.62 -9.66 3.96
N GLY A 279 -9.67 -9.26 4.82
CA GLY A 279 -8.67 -10.17 5.37
C GLY A 279 -9.27 -11.29 6.21
N ALA A 280 -10.32 -11.00 7.00
CA ALA A 280 -11.04 -12.02 7.75
C ALA A 280 -11.80 -13.03 6.85
N ILE A 281 -12.42 -12.56 5.77
CA ILE A 281 -13.09 -13.43 4.77
C ILE A 281 -12.07 -14.37 4.13
N ASP A 282 -10.92 -13.85 3.73
CA ASP A 282 -9.85 -14.62 3.10
C ASP A 282 -9.32 -15.73 4.02
N LEU A 283 -8.92 -15.37 5.24
CA LEU A 283 -8.39 -16.32 6.21
C LEU A 283 -9.43 -17.38 6.63
N LEU A 284 -10.69 -16.98 6.81
CA LEU A 284 -11.76 -17.93 7.16
C LEU A 284 -12.09 -18.88 5.99
N SER A 285 -12.13 -18.37 4.75
CA SER A 285 -12.29 -19.20 3.54
C SER A 285 -11.18 -20.25 3.45
N THR A 286 -9.93 -19.79 3.56
CA THR A 286 -8.73 -20.64 3.53
C THR A 286 -8.79 -21.71 4.62
N LEU A 287 -9.18 -21.33 5.85
CA LEU A 287 -9.30 -22.26 6.97
C LEU A 287 -10.34 -23.36 6.70
N LEU A 288 -11.53 -22.99 6.22
CA LEU A 288 -12.60 -23.95 5.92
C LEU A 288 -12.22 -24.87 4.76
N ILE A 289 -11.59 -24.35 3.71
CA ILE A 289 -11.11 -25.13 2.57
C ILE A 289 -10.04 -26.14 2.99
N ARG A 290 -9.06 -25.73 3.80
CA ARG A 290 -8.01 -26.63 4.31
C ARG A 290 -8.58 -27.76 5.18
N GLN A 291 -9.69 -27.54 5.87
CA GLN A 291 -10.39 -28.56 6.65
C GLN A 291 -11.37 -29.40 5.81
N GLY A 292 -11.48 -29.18 4.49
CA GLY A 292 -12.44 -29.87 3.63
C GLY A 292 -13.90 -29.45 3.83
N ARG A 293 -14.16 -28.38 4.60
CA ARG A 293 -15.50 -27.85 4.93
C ARG A 293 -16.05 -26.96 3.81
N LEU A 294 -16.04 -27.47 2.59
CA LEU A 294 -16.34 -26.70 1.37
C LEU A 294 -17.80 -26.22 1.33
N GLU A 295 -18.76 -27.08 1.66
CA GLU A 295 -20.18 -26.73 1.67
C GLU A 295 -20.50 -25.65 2.72
N GLU A 296 -19.86 -25.74 3.89
CA GLU A 296 -20.01 -24.75 4.94
C GLU A 296 -19.47 -23.38 4.52
N SER A 297 -18.29 -23.34 3.90
CA SER A 297 -17.72 -22.11 3.35
C SER A 297 -18.71 -21.44 2.39
N ARG A 298 -19.28 -22.21 1.46
CA ARG A 298 -20.25 -21.70 0.47
C ARG A 298 -21.49 -21.14 1.14
N ARG A 299 -22.10 -21.89 2.06
CA ARG A 299 -23.30 -21.47 2.77
C ARG A 299 -23.04 -20.20 3.58
N PHE A 300 -21.97 -20.19 4.36
CA PHE A 300 -21.63 -19.06 5.23
C PHE A 300 -21.44 -17.77 4.43
N PHE A 301 -20.63 -17.79 3.37
CA PHE A 301 -20.37 -16.59 2.57
C PHE A 301 -21.55 -16.19 1.66
N ALA A 302 -22.46 -17.11 1.33
CA ALA A 302 -23.71 -16.75 0.64
C ALA A 302 -24.66 -15.95 1.56
N GLU A 303 -24.68 -16.29 2.85
CA GLU A 303 -25.58 -15.71 3.85
C GLU A 303 -24.99 -14.49 4.58
N TYR A 304 -23.66 -14.36 4.61
CA TYR A 304 -22.97 -13.28 5.33
C TYR A 304 -23.40 -11.88 4.86
N ARG A 305 -23.71 -11.01 5.83
CA ARG A 305 -24.05 -9.59 5.61
C ARG A 305 -23.34 -8.75 6.66
N TYR A 306 -22.66 -7.68 6.24
CA TYR A 306 -21.88 -6.86 7.16
C TYR A 306 -22.78 -5.84 7.87
N PRO A 307 -22.84 -5.83 9.22
CA PRO A 307 -23.80 -5.02 9.94
C PRO A 307 -23.41 -3.53 10.07
N HIS A 308 -22.15 -3.15 9.80
CA HIS A 308 -21.65 -1.79 10.07
C HIS A 308 -21.44 -0.93 8.82
N ALA A 309 -21.67 -1.45 7.61
CA ALA A 309 -21.64 -0.64 6.39
C ALA A 309 -23.03 -0.13 6.01
N ALA A 310 -23.06 1.00 5.30
CA ALA A 310 -24.29 1.56 4.75
C ALA A 310 -25.02 0.58 3.81
N SER A 311 -24.26 -0.26 3.10
CA SER A 311 -24.77 -1.40 2.34
C SER A 311 -24.38 -2.71 3.06
N PRO A 312 -25.34 -3.56 3.44
CA PRO A 312 -25.06 -4.89 3.99
C PRO A 312 -24.24 -5.80 3.06
N ASP A 313 -24.24 -5.49 1.76
CA ASP A 313 -23.52 -6.21 0.70
C ASP A 313 -22.14 -5.58 0.38
N ALA A 314 -21.61 -4.71 1.25
CA ALA A 314 -20.33 -4.02 1.02
C ALA A 314 -19.16 -4.95 0.64
N PHE A 315 -19.17 -6.20 1.14
CA PHE A 315 -18.13 -7.20 0.88
C PHE A 315 -18.62 -8.38 0.01
N ARG A 316 -19.71 -8.19 -0.75
CA ARG A 316 -20.31 -9.26 -1.56
C ARG A 316 -19.30 -9.88 -2.54
N ILE A 317 -18.40 -9.10 -3.11
CA ILE A 317 -17.41 -9.60 -4.08
C ILE A 317 -16.36 -10.48 -3.39
N ASP A 318 -15.91 -10.10 -2.19
CA ASP A 318 -15.01 -10.92 -1.38
C ASP A 318 -15.65 -12.26 -1.00
N CYS A 319 -16.95 -12.25 -0.65
CA CYS A 319 -17.73 -13.45 -0.40
C CYS A 319 -17.87 -14.34 -1.64
N LEU A 320 -18.22 -13.76 -2.80
CA LEU A 320 -18.29 -14.51 -4.07
C LEU A 320 -16.95 -15.14 -4.45
N THR A 321 -15.85 -14.43 -4.18
CA THR A 321 -14.49 -14.94 -4.37
C THR A 321 -14.20 -16.14 -3.47
N ALA A 322 -14.54 -16.05 -2.18
CA ALA A 322 -14.40 -17.17 -1.24
C ALA A 322 -15.24 -18.41 -1.64
N ILE A 323 -16.46 -18.18 -2.15
CA ILE A 323 -17.31 -19.26 -2.68
C ILE A 323 -16.64 -19.90 -3.91
N ALA A 324 -16.14 -19.09 -4.86
CA ALA A 324 -15.47 -19.59 -6.06
C ALA A 324 -14.21 -20.39 -5.73
N GLU A 325 -13.40 -19.96 -4.75
CA GLU A 325 -12.25 -20.72 -4.26
C GLU A 325 -12.64 -22.10 -3.75
N SER A 326 -13.75 -22.21 -3.02
CA SER A 326 -14.24 -23.50 -2.54
C SER A 326 -14.68 -24.44 -3.67
N TRP A 327 -15.08 -23.91 -4.83
CA TRP A 327 -15.40 -24.69 -6.03
C TRP A 327 -14.12 -25.09 -6.78
N VAL A 328 -13.15 -24.19 -6.88
CA VAL A 328 -11.79 -24.49 -7.36
C VAL A 328 -11.17 -25.63 -6.55
N ALA A 329 -11.24 -25.57 -5.22
CA ALA A 329 -10.75 -26.63 -4.33
C ALA A 329 -11.47 -27.97 -4.53
N ALA A 330 -12.75 -27.94 -4.90
CA ALA A 330 -13.52 -29.15 -5.25
C ALA A 330 -13.24 -29.67 -6.66
N GLY A 331 -12.47 -28.94 -7.48
CA GLY A 331 -12.25 -29.25 -8.90
C GLY A 331 -13.44 -28.91 -9.82
N ASP A 332 -14.43 -28.15 -9.32
CA ASP A 332 -15.60 -27.71 -10.09
C ASP A 332 -15.33 -26.32 -10.73
N TRP A 333 -14.44 -26.32 -11.73
CA TRP A 333 -13.97 -25.10 -12.38
C TRP A 333 -15.06 -24.34 -13.12
N GLU A 334 -16.04 -25.07 -13.66
CA GLU A 334 -17.16 -24.48 -14.42
C GLU A 334 -18.02 -23.61 -13.50
N ARG A 335 -18.41 -24.13 -12.31
CA ARG A 335 -19.16 -23.34 -11.33
C ARG A 335 -18.36 -22.18 -10.78
N ALA A 336 -17.07 -22.39 -10.50
CA ALA A 336 -16.19 -21.34 -10.01
C ALA A 336 -16.10 -20.17 -11.00
N ALA A 337 -15.88 -20.45 -12.28
CA ALA A 337 -15.79 -19.42 -13.31
C ALA A 337 -17.14 -18.75 -13.58
N ALA A 338 -18.22 -19.53 -13.70
CA ALA A 338 -19.56 -19.00 -13.93
C ALA A 338 -20.02 -18.03 -12.82
N LEU A 339 -19.63 -18.28 -11.57
CA LEU A 339 -19.94 -17.39 -10.45
C LEU A 339 -19.29 -16.00 -10.58
N LEU A 340 -18.12 -15.92 -11.22
CA LEU A 340 -17.32 -14.70 -11.33
C LEU A 340 -17.38 -14.04 -12.72
N ASP A 341 -17.99 -14.68 -13.72
CA ASP A 341 -18.09 -14.17 -15.11
C ASP A 341 -18.77 -12.79 -15.15
N GLU A 342 -19.88 -12.62 -14.42
CA GLU A 342 -20.71 -11.40 -14.41
C GLU A 342 -20.28 -10.36 -13.36
N VAL A 343 -19.15 -10.59 -12.68
CA VAL A 343 -18.63 -9.69 -11.64
C VAL A 343 -17.45 -8.89 -12.21
N GLN A 344 -17.55 -7.57 -12.14
CA GLN A 344 -16.46 -6.64 -12.45
C GLN A 344 -15.80 -6.18 -11.16
N TRP A 345 -14.54 -6.56 -10.97
CA TRP A 345 -13.74 -6.20 -9.80
C TRP A 345 -12.25 -6.24 -10.11
N HIS A 346 -11.47 -5.44 -9.37
CA HIS A 346 -10.03 -5.27 -9.64
C HIS A 346 -9.12 -5.80 -8.52
N GLY A 347 -9.69 -6.36 -7.45
CA GLY A 347 -8.91 -6.92 -6.33
C GLY A 347 -8.02 -8.09 -6.76
N SER A 348 -6.81 -8.16 -6.20
CA SER A 348 -5.78 -9.17 -6.50
C SER A 348 -6.28 -10.61 -6.32
N ARG A 349 -6.91 -10.90 -5.17
CA ARG A 349 -7.47 -12.22 -4.87
C ARG A 349 -8.56 -12.63 -5.87
N PHE A 350 -9.53 -11.76 -6.13
CA PHE A 350 -10.57 -11.99 -7.14
C PHE A 350 -9.97 -12.30 -8.51
N PHE A 351 -9.00 -11.50 -8.95
CA PHE A 351 -8.31 -11.70 -10.22
C PHE A 351 -7.64 -13.08 -10.30
N THR A 352 -6.91 -13.47 -9.25
CA THR A 352 -6.24 -14.77 -9.17
C THR A 352 -7.24 -15.92 -9.27
N VAL A 353 -8.28 -15.90 -8.44
CA VAL A 353 -9.29 -16.96 -8.37
C VAL A 353 -10.05 -17.07 -9.69
N LYS A 354 -10.51 -15.95 -10.25
CA LYS A 354 -11.19 -15.92 -11.56
C LYS A 354 -10.32 -16.50 -12.67
N SER A 355 -9.05 -16.10 -12.72
CA SER A 355 -8.11 -16.57 -13.75
C SER A 355 -7.84 -18.07 -13.63
N ILE A 356 -7.57 -18.57 -12.42
CA ILE A 356 -7.36 -20.01 -12.17
C ILE A 356 -8.62 -20.81 -12.53
N ALA A 357 -9.81 -20.33 -12.13
CA ALA A 357 -11.09 -20.96 -12.47
C ALA A 357 -11.30 -21.03 -13.99
N CYS A 358 -11.00 -19.96 -14.74
CA CYS A 358 -11.15 -19.94 -16.19
C CYS A 358 -10.14 -20.84 -16.91
N LEU A 359 -8.89 -20.91 -16.44
CA LEU A 359 -7.88 -21.82 -16.98
C LEU A 359 -8.26 -23.29 -16.71
N GLY A 360 -8.70 -23.58 -15.48
CA GLY A 360 -9.22 -24.89 -15.09
C GLY A 360 -10.44 -25.31 -15.91
N ARG A 361 -11.39 -24.40 -16.13
CA ARG A 361 -12.57 -24.59 -16.99
C ARG A 361 -12.16 -24.96 -18.42
N THR A 362 -11.17 -24.26 -18.96
CA THR A 362 -10.66 -24.51 -20.32
C THR A 362 -10.09 -25.93 -20.44
N LEU A 363 -9.28 -26.37 -19.47
CA LEU A 363 -8.73 -27.74 -19.48
C LEU A 363 -9.79 -28.81 -19.25
N ALA A 364 -10.70 -28.58 -18.31
CA ALA A 364 -11.77 -29.52 -18.01
C ALA A 364 -12.63 -29.81 -19.24
N ARG A 365 -12.95 -28.77 -20.04
CA ARG A 365 -13.66 -28.91 -21.32
C ARG A 365 -12.87 -29.67 -22.39
N GLN A 366 -11.54 -29.73 -22.27
CA GLN A 366 -10.65 -30.54 -23.11
C GLN A 366 -10.42 -31.96 -22.56
N GLY A 367 -11.04 -32.32 -21.42
CA GLY A 367 -10.77 -33.59 -20.74
C GLY A 367 -9.38 -33.68 -20.12
N ARG A 368 -8.76 -32.53 -19.81
CA ARG A 368 -7.40 -32.41 -19.27
C ARG A 368 -7.41 -31.81 -17.86
N ARG A 369 -6.31 -32.00 -17.14
CA ARG A 369 -6.03 -31.36 -15.85
C ARG A 369 -4.54 -31.07 -15.74
N LEU A 370 -4.19 -29.96 -15.08
CA LEU A 370 -2.81 -29.72 -14.64
C LEU A 370 -2.57 -30.51 -13.34
N GLU A 371 -1.76 -31.55 -13.45
CA GLU A 371 -1.25 -32.27 -12.29
C GLU A 371 0.07 -31.64 -11.85
N ARG A 372 0.15 -31.26 -10.58
CA ARG A 372 1.38 -30.79 -9.95
C ARG A 372 1.90 -31.88 -9.04
N ARG A 373 3.20 -32.14 -9.12
CA ARG A 373 3.85 -33.17 -8.30
C ARG A 373 3.78 -32.80 -6.82
N GLU A 374 3.60 -33.80 -5.97
CA GLU A 374 3.91 -33.67 -4.54
C GLU A 374 5.42 -33.55 -4.36
N ASN A 375 5.85 -33.00 -3.22
CA ASN A 375 7.28 -32.84 -2.94
C ASN A 375 7.98 -34.21 -2.96
N PRO A 376 8.91 -34.46 -3.90
CA PRO A 376 9.52 -35.77 -4.10
C PRO A 376 10.70 -36.06 -3.16
N ASP A 377 11.21 -35.08 -2.40
CA ASP A 377 12.36 -35.29 -1.51
C ASP A 377 12.36 -34.33 -0.31
N PRO A 378 11.97 -34.81 0.88
CA PRO A 378 12.00 -34.02 2.12
C PRO A 378 13.40 -33.66 2.62
N SER A 379 14.46 -34.27 2.08
CA SER A 379 15.85 -34.04 2.53
C SER A 379 16.53 -32.86 1.86
N GLN A 380 15.99 -32.38 0.73
CA GLN A 380 16.51 -31.21 0.04
C GLN A 380 16.02 -29.93 0.75
N PRO A 381 16.91 -28.98 1.09
CA PRO A 381 16.52 -27.68 1.60
C PRO A 381 15.54 -27.00 0.65
N ARG A 382 14.50 -26.40 1.19
CA ARG A 382 13.40 -25.84 0.39
C ARG A 382 13.00 -24.45 0.81
N ILE A 383 12.33 -23.76 -0.08
CA ILE A 383 11.64 -22.52 0.20
C ILE A 383 10.23 -22.60 -0.36
N CYS A 384 9.32 -21.88 0.28
CA CYS A 384 7.99 -21.63 -0.23
C CYS A 384 7.75 -20.12 -0.25
N SER A 385 6.76 -19.66 -1.01
CA SER A 385 6.08 -18.41 -0.70
C SER A 385 4.57 -18.66 -0.67
N SER A 386 4.02 -18.86 0.52
CA SER A 386 2.57 -19.05 0.72
C SER A 386 1.78 -17.81 0.33
N THR A 387 2.42 -16.65 0.33
CA THR A 387 1.86 -15.36 -0.07
C THR A 387 1.93 -15.10 -1.58
N LEU A 388 2.58 -15.96 -2.38
CA LEU A 388 2.52 -15.83 -3.83
C LEU A 388 1.05 -15.87 -4.28
N ALA A 389 0.64 -14.96 -5.16
CA ALA A 389 -0.75 -14.77 -5.61
C ALA A 389 -1.74 -14.14 -4.62
N THR A 390 -1.26 -13.72 -3.44
CA THR A 390 -2.08 -12.96 -2.47
C THR A 390 -1.99 -11.45 -2.70
N HIS A 391 -0.87 -10.96 -3.24
CA HIS A 391 -0.66 -9.55 -3.51
C HIS A 391 -0.37 -9.31 -4.99
N GLY A 392 -1.00 -8.28 -5.57
CA GLY A 392 -0.85 -7.95 -6.98
C GLY A 392 -1.54 -8.93 -7.94
N ARG A 393 -1.67 -8.51 -9.20
CA ARG A 393 -2.24 -9.31 -10.29
C ARG A 393 -1.14 -10.06 -11.04
N PHE A 394 -1.47 -10.61 -12.21
CA PHE A 394 -0.62 -11.50 -13.02
C PHE A 394 0.88 -11.17 -12.99
N ALA A 395 1.30 -10.00 -13.49
CA ALA A 395 2.72 -9.73 -13.68
C ALA A 395 3.51 -9.55 -12.38
N HIS A 396 2.91 -8.98 -11.34
CA HIS A 396 3.56 -8.86 -10.03
C HIS A 396 3.91 -10.25 -9.47
N ASN A 397 2.96 -11.18 -9.56
CA ASN A 397 3.17 -12.57 -9.13
C ASN A 397 4.25 -13.27 -9.97
N VAL A 398 4.33 -12.99 -11.27
CA VAL A 398 5.39 -13.57 -12.12
C VAL A 398 6.76 -13.01 -11.77
N LEU A 399 6.89 -11.70 -11.55
CA LEU A 399 8.16 -11.08 -11.18
C LEU A 399 8.63 -11.54 -9.80
N GLU A 400 7.70 -11.70 -8.85
CA GLU A 400 7.96 -12.32 -7.55
C GLU A 400 8.46 -13.76 -7.70
N TYR A 401 7.75 -14.57 -8.51
CA TYR A 401 8.16 -15.94 -8.82
C TYR A 401 9.57 -16.00 -9.40
N VAL A 402 9.92 -15.12 -10.34
CA VAL A 402 11.25 -15.06 -10.94
C VAL A 402 12.31 -14.85 -9.87
N LEU A 403 12.09 -13.93 -8.94
CA LEU A 403 13.05 -13.65 -7.88
C LEU A 403 13.18 -14.83 -6.89
N LEU A 404 12.07 -15.46 -6.51
CA LEU A 404 12.06 -16.67 -5.68
C LEU A 404 12.78 -17.84 -6.38
N ARG A 405 12.57 -18.00 -7.69
CA ARG A 405 13.19 -19.06 -8.48
C ARG A 405 14.69 -18.84 -8.65
N LEU A 406 15.13 -17.61 -8.90
CA LEU A 406 16.55 -17.25 -8.94
C LEU A 406 17.21 -17.48 -7.58
N TYR A 407 16.54 -17.14 -6.48
CA TYR A 407 17.02 -17.41 -5.13
C TYR A 407 17.16 -18.91 -4.88
N ALA A 408 16.15 -19.70 -5.22
CA ALA A 408 16.18 -21.15 -5.10
C ALA A 408 17.32 -21.76 -5.92
N GLU A 409 17.48 -21.37 -7.19
CA GLU A 409 18.55 -21.90 -8.04
C GLU A 409 19.93 -21.51 -7.55
N LYS A 410 20.12 -20.26 -7.12
CA LYS A 410 21.42 -19.77 -6.64
C LYS A 410 21.94 -20.55 -5.44
N PHE A 411 21.05 -20.90 -4.51
CA PHE A 411 21.42 -21.56 -3.26
C PHE A 411 21.10 -23.06 -3.23
N GLY A 412 20.66 -23.64 -4.35
CA GLY A 412 20.40 -25.08 -4.49
C GLY A 412 19.12 -25.55 -3.76
N TYR A 413 18.18 -24.64 -3.51
CA TYR A 413 16.92 -24.95 -2.82
C TYR A 413 15.85 -25.44 -3.80
N ARG A 414 14.93 -26.24 -3.29
CA ARG A 414 13.67 -26.55 -3.97
C ARG A 414 12.69 -25.40 -3.77
N LEU A 415 12.08 -24.93 -4.85
CA LEU A 415 10.97 -23.96 -4.78
C LEU A 415 9.63 -24.70 -4.75
N GLU A 416 8.82 -24.41 -3.74
CA GLU A 416 7.41 -24.80 -3.66
C GLU A 416 6.53 -23.56 -3.85
N THR A 417 5.41 -23.68 -4.56
CA THR A 417 4.51 -22.55 -4.82
C THR A 417 3.04 -22.92 -4.63
N PRO A 418 2.17 -22.04 -4.10
CA PRO A 418 0.72 -22.25 -4.11
C PRO A 418 0.17 -22.31 -5.54
N ASP A 419 -1.12 -22.53 -5.73
CA ASP A 419 -1.72 -22.37 -7.06
C ASP A 419 -1.81 -20.88 -7.40
N TRP A 420 -1.32 -20.50 -8.57
CA TRP A 420 -1.25 -19.12 -9.02
C TRP A 420 -1.35 -19.05 -10.54
N VAL A 421 -1.76 -17.89 -11.06
CA VAL A 421 -2.07 -17.72 -12.50
C VAL A 421 -0.91 -18.10 -13.41
N GLY A 422 0.32 -17.65 -13.09
CA GLY A 422 1.50 -17.99 -13.90
C GLY A 422 1.91 -19.46 -13.79
N GLY A 423 1.66 -20.13 -12.66
CA GLY A 423 1.88 -21.58 -12.51
C GLY A 423 0.96 -22.41 -13.40
N CYS A 424 -0.25 -21.90 -13.65
CA CYS A 424 -1.19 -22.50 -14.60
C CYS A 424 -0.85 -22.12 -16.06
N TYR A 425 -0.43 -20.88 -16.31
CA TYR A 425 -0.21 -20.38 -17.67
C TYR A 425 1.14 -20.77 -18.29
N PHE A 426 2.23 -20.65 -17.53
CA PHE A 426 3.57 -21.01 -17.99
C PHE A 426 3.87 -22.48 -17.75
N ASP A 427 4.81 -23.04 -18.51
CA ASP A 427 5.24 -24.43 -18.42
C ASP A 427 6.16 -24.68 -17.21
N LEU A 428 5.58 -24.54 -16.02
CA LEU A 428 6.23 -24.70 -14.73
C LEU A 428 5.77 -26.00 -14.04
N ASP A 429 6.68 -26.67 -13.33
CA ASP A 429 6.39 -27.93 -12.59
C ASP A 429 6.85 -27.83 -11.13
N ASP A 430 6.76 -26.64 -10.54
CA ASP A 430 7.05 -26.45 -9.11
C ASP A 430 6.06 -27.30 -8.27
N PRO A 431 6.54 -28.06 -7.27
CA PRO A 431 5.68 -28.81 -6.37
C PRO A 431 4.78 -27.90 -5.52
N LYS A 432 3.68 -28.47 -5.04
CA LYS A 432 2.79 -27.79 -4.09
C LYS A 432 3.49 -27.56 -2.74
N PRO A 433 3.07 -26.55 -1.95
CA PRO A 433 3.62 -26.34 -0.62
C PRO A 433 3.33 -27.56 0.24
N SER A 434 4.36 -28.16 0.83
CA SER A 434 4.17 -29.31 1.75
C SER A 434 3.92 -28.90 3.20
N GLY A 435 3.85 -27.58 3.48
CA GLY A 435 3.53 -27.01 4.79
C GLY A 435 4.67 -27.03 5.82
N GLY A 436 4.50 -26.28 6.91
CA GLY A 436 5.36 -26.34 8.10
C GLY A 436 6.69 -25.59 8.04
N LEU A 437 6.84 -24.62 7.12
CA LEU A 437 8.05 -23.78 7.06
C LEU A 437 7.92 -22.53 7.93
N LYS A 438 9.05 -22.06 8.48
CA LYS A 438 9.07 -20.84 9.30
C LYS A 438 8.82 -19.61 8.41
N PRO A 439 7.84 -18.74 8.71
CA PRO A 439 7.66 -17.51 7.97
C PRO A 439 8.88 -16.60 8.09
N LEU A 440 9.30 -16.02 6.96
CA LEU A 440 10.41 -15.08 6.87
C LEU A 440 10.03 -13.91 5.98
N SER A 441 9.93 -12.72 6.57
CA SER A 441 9.73 -11.48 5.83
C SER A 441 11.08 -10.89 5.43
N TYR A 442 11.32 -10.74 4.13
CA TYR A 442 12.45 -9.96 3.63
C TYR A 442 12.05 -8.51 3.40
N GLY A 443 12.95 -7.56 3.71
CA GLY A 443 12.82 -6.19 3.21
C GLY A 443 12.84 -6.19 1.68
N ARG A 444 12.14 -5.25 1.04
CA ARG A 444 11.87 -5.24 -0.43
C ARG A 444 13.13 -5.41 -1.31
N HIS A 445 14.31 -4.99 -0.83
CA HIS A 445 15.60 -5.08 -1.51
C HIS A 445 16.41 -6.34 -1.16
N MET A 446 16.15 -6.97 -0.01
CA MET A 446 17.05 -7.97 0.57
C MET A 446 17.15 -9.24 -0.27
N LEU A 447 16.03 -9.67 -0.87
CA LEU A 447 16.04 -10.85 -1.74
C LEU A 447 16.79 -10.58 -3.05
N ASN A 448 16.71 -9.36 -3.61
CA ASN A 448 17.56 -8.95 -4.73
C ASN A 448 19.04 -8.95 -4.35
N ASP A 449 19.40 -8.46 -3.16
CA ASP A 449 20.80 -8.46 -2.71
C ASP A 449 21.38 -9.87 -2.57
N LEU A 450 20.59 -10.81 -2.02
CA LEU A 450 20.95 -12.22 -1.93
C LEU A 450 21.15 -12.83 -3.31
N VAL A 451 20.21 -12.61 -4.24
CA VAL A 451 20.29 -13.13 -5.61
C VAL A 451 21.43 -12.48 -6.41
N ALA A 452 21.66 -11.18 -6.26
CA ALA A 452 22.75 -10.44 -6.91
C ALA A 452 24.13 -10.68 -6.25
N GLY A 453 24.19 -11.28 -5.06
CA GLY A 453 25.45 -11.55 -4.35
C GLY A 453 26.01 -10.34 -3.60
N ARG A 454 25.21 -9.30 -3.40
CA ARG A 454 25.52 -8.18 -2.50
C ARG A 454 25.41 -8.58 -1.02
N ARG A 455 24.79 -9.73 -0.75
CA ARG A 455 24.59 -10.32 0.57
C ARG A 455 24.75 -11.84 0.49
N ASP A 456 25.28 -12.46 1.55
CA ASP A 456 25.61 -13.90 1.60
C ASP A 456 25.18 -14.56 2.92
N ASP A 457 23.89 -14.48 3.24
CA ASP A 457 23.30 -15.15 4.40
C ASP A 457 21.94 -15.78 4.03
N PRO A 458 21.91 -16.75 3.10
CA PRO A 458 20.67 -17.40 2.70
C PRO A 458 20.02 -18.15 3.88
N ARG A 459 18.72 -18.41 3.76
CA ARG A 459 17.91 -19.12 4.75
C ARG A 459 17.21 -20.28 4.03
N PRO A 460 17.61 -21.53 4.30
CA PRO A 460 16.83 -22.69 3.88
C PRO A 460 15.61 -22.88 4.78
N ASP A 461 14.64 -23.65 4.31
CA ASP A 461 13.48 -24.15 5.07
C ASP A 461 12.62 -23.03 5.68
N VAL A 462 12.38 -22.00 4.87
CA VAL A 462 11.57 -20.83 5.22
C VAL A 462 10.45 -20.61 4.20
N ASP A 463 9.35 -20.07 4.70
CA ASP A 463 8.27 -19.52 3.91
C ASP A 463 8.51 -18.02 3.70
N ILE A 464 8.97 -17.66 2.51
CA ILE A 464 9.29 -16.28 2.16
C ILE A 464 7.98 -15.52 1.97
N LEU A 465 7.68 -14.64 2.91
CA LEU A 465 6.51 -13.77 2.84
C LEU A 465 6.82 -12.58 1.93
N SER A 466 5.98 -12.38 0.92
CA SER A 466 6.14 -11.34 -0.09
C SER A 466 5.40 -10.06 0.28
N PRO A 467 6.10 -8.92 0.35
CA PRO A 467 5.50 -7.60 0.36
C PRO A 467 5.38 -6.99 -1.04
N LEU A 468 5.26 -7.80 -2.11
CA LEU A 468 5.47 -7.39 -3.52
C LEU A 468 6.91 -6.92 -3.79
N PHE A 469 7.83 -7.87 -3.87
CA PHE A 469 9.23 -7.58 -4.21
C PHE A 469 9.34 -6.90 -5.58
N LEU A 470 10.19 -5.86 -5.67
CA LEU A 470 10.60 -5.30 -6.95
C LEU A 470 11.74 -6.17 -7.49
N PHE A 471 11.50 -6.90 -8.58
CA PHE A 471 12.56 -7.66 -9.22
C PHE A 471 13.54 -6.71 -9.91
N GLU A 472 14.80 -6.70 -9.49
CA GLU A 472 15.89 -5.96 -10.14
C GLU A 472 16.36 -6.75 -11.37
N HIS A 473 16.07 -6.26 -12.57
CA HIS A 473 16.43 -6.95 -13.81
C HIS A 473 17.93 -6.87 -14.07
N ARG A 474 18.55 -8.00 -14.41
CA ARG A 474 19.96 -8.08 -14.83
C ARG A 474 20.08 -8.87 -16.13
N GLU A 475 20.80 -8.31 -17.10
CA GLU A 475 21.02 -8.89 -18.42
C GLU A 475 21.45 -10.37 -18.39
N GLU A 476 22.33 -10.72 -17.46
CA GLU A 476 22.84 -12.09 -17.28
C GLU A 476 21.74 -13.12 -16.94
N TRP A 477 20.57 -12.69 -16.46
CA TRP A 477 19.45 -13.57 -16.15
C TRP A 477 18.46 -13.71 -17.31
N ARG A 478 18.62 -12.94 -18.39
CA ARG A 478 17.68 -12.87 -19.53
C ARG A 478 17.31 -14.24 -20.06
N GLU A 479 18.31 -14.99 -20.55
CA GLU A 479 18.08 -16.28 -21.18
C GLU A 479 17.45 -17.28 -20.21
N ARG A 480 17.90 -17.25 -18.95
CA ARG A 480 17.43 -18.16 -17.91
C ARG A 480 15.96 -17.90 -17.55
N VAL A 481 15.59 -16.65 -17.27
CA VAL A 481 14.22 -16.26 -16.95
C VAL A 481 13.27 -16.52 -18.13
N GLN A 482 13.67 -16.12 -19.34
CA GLN A 482 12.86 -16.37 -20.53
C GLN A 482 12.71 -17.87 -20.82
N SER A 483 13.62 -18.74 -20.34
CA SER A 483 13.52 -20.19 -20.53
C SER A 483 12.41 -20.83 -19.70
N TRP A 484 12.12 -20.29 -18.51
CA TRP A 484 11.07 -20.79 -17.62
C TRP A 484 9.68 -20.33 -18.04
N LEU A 485 9.55 -19.08 -18.48
CA LEU A 485 8.26 -18.42 -18.67
C LEU A 485 7.76 -18.56 -20.11
N ARG A 486 7.60 -19.81 -20.56
CA ARG A 486 6.99 -20.15 -21.85
C ARG A 486 5.53 -20.55 -21.65
N PRO A 487 4.57 -20.01 -22.44
CA PRO A 487 3.19 -20.46 -22.37
C PRO A 487 3.10 -21.97 -22.61
N ARG A 488 2.23 -22.66 -21.86
CA ARG A 488 2.01 -24.08 -22.09
C ARG A 488 1.42 -24.35 -23.49
N PRO A 489 1.77 -25.46 -24.15
CA PRO A 489 1.18 -25.85 -25.44
C PRO A 489 -0.36 -25.90 -25.44
N GLU A 490 -0.96 -26.23 -24.30
CA GLU A 490 -2.40 -26.21 -23.99
C GLU A 490 -3.08 -24.89 -24.39
N TRP A 491 -2.35 -23.77 -24.26
CA TRP A 491 -2.87 -22.42 -24.41
C TRP A 491 -2.63 -21.83 -25.79
N LEU A 492 -1.68 -22.36 -26.55
CA LEU A 492 -1.34 -21.88 -27.89
C LEU A 492 -2.56 -21.77 -28.83
N PRO A 493 -3.51 -22.72 -28.85
CA PRO A 493 -4.72 -22.60 -29.67
C PRO A 493 -5.61 -21.39 -29.33
N HIS A 494 -5.48 -20.82 -28.12
CA HIS A 494 -6.27 -19.66 -27.66
C HIS A 494 -5.55 -18.33 -27.86
N VAL A 495 -4.21 -18.32 -27.87
CA VAL A 495 -3.40 -17.09 -27.94
C VAL A 495 -2.73 -16.85 -29.30
N ASP A 496 -2.26 -17.90 -29.98
CA ASP A 496 -1.59 -17.78 -31.28
C ASP A 496 -2.49 -17.21 -32.39
N PRO A 497 -3.81 -17.52 -32.47
CA PRO A 497 -4.67 -16.96 -33.51
C PRO A 497 -4.67 -15.43 -33.56
N VAL A 498 -4.50 -14.75 -32.42
CA VAL A 498 -4.44 -13.29 -32.32
C VAL A 498 -3.22 -12.75 -33.03
N VAL A 499 -2.04 -13.30 -32.73
CA VAL A 499 -0.79 -12.92 -33.41
C VAL A 499 -0.87 -13.24 -34.90
N GLN A 500 -1.39 -14.42 -35.27
CA GLN A 500 -1.54 -14.80 -36.68
C GLN A 500 -2.50 -13.86 -37.45
N ALA A 501 -3.59 -13.42 -36.82
CA ALA A 501 -4.52 -12.47 -37.42
C ALA A 501 -3.84 -11.12 -37.70
N LEU A 502 -3.02 -10.63 -36.78
CA LEU A 502 -2.23 -9.41 -36.97
C LEU A 502 -1.20 -9.59 -38.10
N ARG A 503 -0.50 -10.72 -38.15
CA ARG A 503 0.48 -11.03 -39.21
C ARG A 503 -0.14 -11.18 -40.60
N ARG A 504 -1.43 -11.52 -40.69
CA ARG A 504 -2.18 -11.49 -41.97
C ARG A 504 -2.48 -10.05 -42.42
N ARG A 505 -2.61 -9.10 -41.49
CA ARG A 505 -2.86 -7.68 -41.79
C ARG A 505 -1.56 -6.94 -42.16
N GLY A 506 -0.44 -7.26 -41.50
CA GLY A 506 0.84 -6.58 -41.70
C GLY A 506 2.07 -7.44 -41.41
N ASN A 507 3.19 -7.06 -42.01
CA ASN A 507 4.47 -7.76 -41.83
C ASN A 507 5.13 -7.36 -40.50
N THR A 508 4.98 -6.11 -40.08
CA THR A 508 5.50 -5.60 -38.80
C THR A 508 4.36 -5.38 -37.80
N VAL A 509 4.37 -6.09 -36.67
CA VAL A 509 3.42 -5.90 -35.56
C VAL A 509 4.00 -4.88 -34.58
N VAL A 510 3.37 -3.71 -34.49
CA VAL A 510 3.63 -2.69 -33.48
C VAL A 510 2.57 -2.85 -32.39
N ALA A 511 2.97 -3.20 -31.18
CA ALA A 511 2.03 -3.37 -30.06
C ALA A 511 2.28 -2.30 -29.00
N LEU A 512 1.21 -1.62 -28.57
CA LEU A 512 1.23 -0.67 -27.48
C LEU A 512 0.36 -1.19 -26.34
N HIS A 513 0.88 -1.10 -25.12
CA HIS A 513 0.08 -1.27 -23.92
C HIS A 513 -0.22 0.11 -23.31
N ILE A 514 -1.50 0.46 -23.20
CA ILE A 514 -1.98 1.73 -22.63
C ILE A 514 -2.80 1.44 -21.37
N ARG A 515 -2.31 1.87 -20.21
CA ARG A 515 -2.95 1.66 -18.91
C ARG A 515 -3.42 2.96 -18.28
N ARG A 516 -4.70 3.04 -17.90
CA ARG A 516 -5.31 4.20 -17.24
C ARG A 516 -6.13 3.83 -16.00
N GLY A 517 -6.81 2.69 -16.02
CA GLY A 517 -7.93 2.36 -15.12
C GLY A 517 -7.62 2.52 -13.64
N ASP A 518 -6.72 1.70 -13.09
CA ASP A 518 -6.34 1.78 -11.67
C ASP A 518 -5.38 2.94 -11.36
N PHE A 519 -4.72 3.50 -12.37
CA PHE A 519 -3.72 4.55 -12.20
C PHE A 519 -4.33 5.88 -11.72
N VAL A 520 -5.56 6.18 -12.15
CA VAL A 520 -6.32 7.34 -11.66
C VAL A 520 -6.54 7.26 -10.14
N TRP A 521 -6.86 6.08 -9.62
CA TRP A 521 -7.13 5.86 -8.19
C TRP A 521 -5.88 6.00 -7.33
N PHE A 522 -4.74 5.52 -7.85
CA PHE A 522 -3.46 5.54 -7.15
C PHE A 522 -2.60 6.79 -7.45
N ARG A 523 -3.11 7.75 -8.24
CA ARG A 523 -2.42 8.98 -8.65
C ARG A 523 -1.05 8.71 -9.31
N TYR A 524 -0.94 7.61 -10.05
CA TYR A 524 0.23 7.35 -10.88
C TYR A 524 0.29 8.34 -12.05
N THR A 525 1.49 8.51 -12.61
CA THR A 525 1.65 9.36 -13.80
C THR A 525 0.99 8.65 -14.98
N ILE A 526 -0.07 9.26 -15.52
CA ILE A 526 -0.73 8.77 -16.74
C ILE A 526 0.03 9.34 -17.94
N THR A 527 0.38 8.47 -18.88
CA THR A 527 1.05 8.90 -20.10
C THR A 527 0.04 9.48 -21.09
N GLU A 528 0.34 10.65 -21.62
CA GLU A 528 -0.44 11.27 -22.69
C GLU A 528 -0.31 10.45 -23.99
N THR A 529 -1.44 10.08 -24.58
CA THR A 529 -1.48 9.27 -25.82
C THR A 529 -0.84 10.00 -27.00
N SER A 530 -0.89 11.33 -26.99
CA SER A 530 -0.23 12.20 -27.99
C SER A 530 1.27 11.92 -28.14
N TRP A 531 1.97 11.54 -27.06
CA TRP A 531 3.40 11.24 -27.12
C TRP A 531 3.69 10.00 -27.97
N TYR A 532 2.84 8.96 -27.86
CA TYR A 532 2.96 7.76 -28.69
C TYR A 532 2.55 8.06 -30.13
N VAL A 533 1.51 8.87 -30.34
CA VAL A 533 1.06 9.29 -31.67
C VAL A 533 2.18 10.01 -32.42
N ASP A 534 2.82 10.99 -31.80
CA ASP A 534 3.90 11.74 -32.43
C ASP A 534 5.13 10.86 -32.71
N TRP A 535 5.49 9.98 -31.78
CA TRP A 535 6.54 8.97 -32.01
C TRP A 535 6.19 7.99 -33.14
N LEU A 536 4.93 7.54 -33.23
CA LEU A 536 4.48 6.68 -34.32
C LEU A 536 4.55 7.41 -35.66
N LYS A 537 4.23 8.70 -35.77
CA LYS A 537 4.36 9.45 -37.04
C LYS A 537 5.79 9.42 -37.58
N GLU A 538 6.78 9.47 -36.70
CA GLU A 538 8.20 9.39 -37.10
C GLU A 538 8.60 7.96 -37.49
N LEU A 539 8.14 6.96 -36.73
CA LEU A 539 8.52 5.56 -36.94
C LEU A 539 7.77 4.92 -38.12
N TRP A 540 6.47 5.14 -38.25
CA TRP A 540 5.55 4.41 -39.12
C TRP A 540 5.98 4.31 -40.59
N PRO A 541 6.46 5.39 -41.24
CA PRO A 541 6.91 5.34 -42.64
C PRO A 541 8.14 4.44 -42.87
N THR A 542 8.86 4.08 -41.80
CA THR A 542 10.08 3.25 -41.87
C THR A 542 9.78 1.76 -41.78
N LEU A 543 8.56 1.37 -41.41
CA LEU A 543 8.18 -0.01 -41.15
C LEU A 543 7.60 -0.69 -42.40
N ASP A 544 7.92 -1.97 -42.59
CA ASP A 544 7.31 -2.78 -43.65
C ASP A 544 5.90 -3.23 -43.25
N ARG A 545 4.90 -2.71 -43.96
CA ARG A 545 3.46 -2.98 -43.79
C ARG A 545 3.06 -3.09 -42.30
N PRO A 546 3.20 -2.02 -41.51
CA PRO A 546 2.92 -2.08 -40.08
C PRO A 546 1.43 -2.29 -39.78
N VAL A 547 1.16 -3.01 -38.69
CA VAL A 547 -0.16 -3.07 -38.04
C VAL A 547 -0.01 -2.64 -36.59
N LEU A 548 -0.87 -1.74 -36.13
CA LEU A 548 -0.88 -1.26 -34.76
C LEU A 548 -1.88 -2.08 -33.94
N TYR A 549 -1.39 -2.72 -32.89
CA TYR A 549 -2.21 -3.37 -31.88
C TYR A 549 -2.21 -2.57 -30.59
N ILE A 550 -3.37 -2.33 -29.99
CA ILE A 550 -3.50 -1.63 -28.71
C ILE A 550 -4.14 -2.55 -27.67
N ALA A 551 -3.34 -2.94 -26.67
CA ALA A 551 -3.83 -3.58 -25.45
C ALA A 551 -4.11 -2.50 -24.40
N THR A 552 -5.35 -2.35 -23.95
CA THR A 552 -5.71 -1.29 -23.00
C THR A 552 -6.85 -1.67 -22.06
N ASP A 553 -6.81 -1.11 -20.85
CA ASP A 553 -7.93 -1.14 -19.90
C ASP A 553 -8.89 0.05 -20.06
N ASP A 554 -8.61 0.96 -20.99
CA ASP A 554 -9.47 2.08 -21.39
C ASP A 554 -9.66 2.10 -22.92
N PRO A 555 -10.66 1.37 -23.46
CA PRO A 555 -10.89 1.27 -24.90
C PRO A 555 -11.12 2.61 -25.60
N ALA A 556 -11.50 3.67 -24.88
CA ALA A 556 -11.66 5.00 -25.48
C ALA A 556 -10.34 5.55 -26.04
N THR A 557 -9.19 5.12 -25.49
CA THR A 557 -7.86 5.53 -25.96
C THR A 557 -7.51 5.08 -27.35
N ILE A 558 -8.15 4.00 -27.84
CA ILE A 558 -7.86 3.45 -29.17
C ILE A 558 -8.15 4.51 -30.24
N GLY A 559 -9.18 5.35 -30.03
CA GLY A 559 -9.55 6.43 -30.95
C GLY A 559 -8.46 7.47 -31.16
N ASP A 560 -7.58 7.69 -30.18
CA ASP A 560 -6.47 8.65 -30.27
C ASP A 560 -5.46 8.25 -31.36
N PHE A 561 -5.44 6.98 -31.76
CA PHE A 561 -4.52 6.41 -32.75
C PHE A 561 -5.15 6.20 -34.12
N ALA A 562 -6.34 6.75 -34.39
CA ALA A 562 -7.13 6.45 -35.59
C ALA A 562 -6.36 6.57 -36.93
N GLU A 563 -5.39 7.48 -37.02
CA GLU A 563 -4.57 7.66 -38.24
C GLU A 563 -3.71 6.43 -38.60
N PHE A 564 -3.48 5.52 -37.65
CA PHE A 564 -2.71 4.27 -37.84
C PHE A 564 -3.60 3.04 -38.01
N ALA A 565 -4.92 3.20 -38.13
CA ALA A 565 -5.90 2.11 -38.20
C ALA A 565 -5.66 1.03 -37.12
N PRO A 566 -5.71 1.41 -35.83
CA PRO A 566 -5.39 0.51 -34.73
C PRO A 566 -6.37 -0.65 -34.66
N VAL A 567 -5.90 -1.77 -34.13
CA VAL A 567 -6.67 -2.99 -33.93
C VAL A 567 -6.58 -3.39 -32.46
N SER A 568 -7.72 -3.72 -31.86
CA SER A 568 -7.80 -4.34 -30.54
C SER A 568 -8.24 -5.81 -30.63
N LEU A 569 -8.18 -6.54 -29.51
CA LEU A 569 -8.74 -7.89 -29.43
C LEU A 569 -10.24 -7.91 -29.79
N ASP A 570 -10.98 -6.89 -29.36
CA ASP A 570 -12.41 -6.76 -29.64
C ASP A 570 -12.69 -6.53 -31.13
N ASP A 571 -11.86 -5.75 -31.82
CA ASP A 571 -11.96 -5.56 -33.28
C ASP A 571 -11.69 -6.87 -34.03
N LEU A 572 -10.65 -7.62 -33.63
CA LEU A 572 -10.37 -8.94 -34.20
C LEU A 572 -11.51 -9.93 -33.97
N ALA A 573 -12.19 -9.84 -32.82
CA ALA A 573 -13.33 -10.68 -32.49
C ALA A 573 -14.57 -10.31 -33.31
N LYS A 574 -14.87 -9.02 -33.46
CA LYS A 574 -15.98 -8.50 -34.29
C LYS A 574 -15.84 -8.89 -35.76
N ASP A 575 -14.60 -8.94 -36.26
CA ASP A 575 -14.30 -9.37 -37.62
C ASP A 575 -14.31 -10.91 -37.78
N GLY A 576 -14.58 -11.66 -36.71
CA GLY A 576 -14.57 -13.13 -36.69
C GLY A 576 -13.19 -13.75 -36.89
N ALA A 577 -12.11 -12.96 -36.72
CA ALA A 577 -10.75 -13.42 -36.94
C ALA A 577 -10.23 -14.28 -35.77
N VAL A 578 -10.73 -14.03 -34.55
CA VAL A 578 -10.37 -14.74 -33.32
C VAL A 578 -11.57 -14.83 -32.38
N GLU A 579 -11.59 -15.84 -31.52
CA GLU A 579 -12.54 -15.94 -30.41
C GLU A 579 -11.91 -15.34 -29.13
N PRO A 580 -12.56 -14.40 -28.44
CA PRO A 580 -12.11 -13.94 -27.13
C PRO A 580 -12.06 -15.08 -26.12
N TRP A 581 -10.95 -15.20 -25.41
CA TRP A 581 -10.82 -16.19 -24.34
C TRP A 581 -11.49 -15.66 -23.08
N LYS A 582 -12.81 -15.81 -23.00
CA LYS A 582 -13.66 -15.19 -21.96
C LYS A 582 -13.07 -15.30 -20.54
N GLY A 583 -12.77 -14.16 -19.93
CA GLY A 583 -12.17 -14.03 -18.58
C GLY A 583 -10.64 -14.16 -18.53
N LEU A 584 -10.00 -14.38 -19.68
CA LEU A 584 -8.57 -14.58 -19.89
C LEU A 584 -8.05 -13.76 -21.09
N GLU A 585 -8.79 -12.75 -21.53
CA GLU A 585 -8.46 -11.85 -22.64
C GLU A 585 -7.10 -11.18 -22.41
N PHE A 586 -6.78 -10.85 -21.15
CA PHE A 586 -5.48 -10.31 -20.77
C PHE A 586 -4.32 -11.27 -21.10
N LEU A 587 -4.52 -12.59 -21.22
CA LEU A 587 -3.47 -13.51 -21.66
C LEU A 587 -3.29 -13.48 -23.19
N GLN A 588 -4.35 -13.18 -23.94
CA GLN A 588 -4.28 -12.96 -25.39
C GLN A 588 -3.52 -11.67 -25.68
N ASP A 589 -3.87 -10.57 -25.00
CA ASP A 589 -3.13 -9.31 -25.06
C ASP A 589 -1.66 -9.51 -24.69
N PHE A 590 -1.41 -10.22 -23.59
CA PHE A 590 -0.05 -10.46 -23.10
C PHE A 590 0.80 -11.21 -24.13
N HIS A 591 0.21 -12.21 -24.78
CA HIS A 591 0.88 -12.98 -25.82
C HIS A 591 1.21 -12.16 -27.06
N VAL A 592 0.34 -11.21 -27.45
CA VAL A 592 0.65 -10.25 -28.51
C VAL A 592 1.83 -9.36 -28.11
N LEU A 593 1.82 -8.80 -26.90
CA LEU A 593 2.91 -7.96 -26.41
C LEU A 593 4.25 -8.73 -26.35
N MET A 594 4.23 -10.01 -25.98
CA MET A 594 5.41 -10.90 -26.00
C MET A 594 5.89 -11.28 -27.41
N SER A 595 5.07 -11.08 -28.45
CA SER A 595 5.32 -11.57 -29.81
C SER A 595 5.51 -10.45 -30.84
N ALA A 596 5.31 -9.19 -30.45
CA ALA A 596 5.41 -8.02 -31.32
C ALA A 596 6.86 -7.75 -31.78
N ASP A 597 7.02 -7.06 -32.91
CA ASP A 597 8.34 -6.63 -33.44
C ASP A 597 8.77 -5.28 -32.85
N VAL A 598 7.79 -4.45 -32.50
CA VAL A 598 7.98 -3.18 -31.80
C VAL A 598 7.00 -3.15 -30.64
N LEU A 599 7.50 -2.89 -29.43
CA LEU A 599 6.70 -2.89 -28.22
C LEU A 599 6.82 -1.56 -27.47
N GLY A 600 5.68 -0.88 -27.29
CA GLY A 600 5.56 0.25 -26.38
C GLY A 600 4.88 -0.14 -25.08
N VAL A 601 5.55 0.13 -23.95
CA VAL A 601 5.04 -0.16 -22.61
C VAL A 601 4.42 1.08 -21.98
N SER A 602 3.50 0.91 -21.04
CA SER A 602 3.02 2.00 -20.17
C SER A 602 3.99 2.22 -19.02
N ALA A 603 4.19 3.48 -18.62
CA ALA A 603 4.94 3.82 -17.41
C ALA A 603 4.40 3.07 -16.19
N GLN A 604 5.29 2.55 -15.33
CA GLN A 604 4.94 1.89 -14.06
C GLN A 604 4.01 0.66 -14.19
N SER A 605 3.81 0.12 -15.40
CA SER A 605 3.00 -1.08 -15.59
C SER A 605 3.87 -2.34 -15.59
N GLY A 606 3.85 -3.06 -14.46
CA GLY A 606 4.52 -4.37 -14.36
C GLY A 606 4.07 -5.38 -15.43
N TYR A 607 2.84 -5.24 -15.95
CA TYR A 607 2.29 -6.11 -17.00
C TYR A 607 3.01 -5.94 -18.34
N SER A 608 3.13 -4.72 -18.86
CA SER A 608 3.87 -4.49 -20.10
C SER A 608 5.38 -4.58 -19.92
N GLN A 609 5.90 -4.26 -18.73
CA GLN A 609 7.31 -4.49 -18.42
C GLN A 609 7.66 -5.99 -18.45
N LEU A 610 6.83 -6.84 -17.85
CA LEU A 610 7.00 -8.29 -17.94
C LEU A 610 6.92 -8.77 -19.39
N ALA A 611 5.95 -8.29 -20.17
CA ALA A 611 5.85 -8.65 -21.58
C ALA A 611 7.13 -8.27 -22.35
N ALA A 612 7.70 -7.09 -22.07
CA ALA A 612 8.95 -6.65 -22.67
C ALA A 612 10.16 -7.51 -22.26
N LEU A 613 10.23 -7.93 -20.99
CA LEU A 613 11.27 -8.86 -20.52
C LEU A 613 11.19 -10.22 -21.22
N LEU A 614 9.96 -10.70 -21.50
CA LEU A 614 9.73 -12.00 -22.13
C LEU A 614 9.71 -11.99 -23.66
N ASN A 615 9.61 -10.81 -24.27
CA ASN A 615 9.59 -10.67 -25.73
C ASN A 615 10.99 -10.96 -26.32
N ARG A 616 11.07 -12.00 -27.15
CA ARG A 616 12.30 -12.42 -27.85
C ARG A 616 12.40 -11.92 -29.29
N ASN A 617 11.32 -11.34 -29.82
CA ASN A 617 11.15 -10.98 -31.22
C ASN A 617 11.35 -9.49 -31.48
N ALA A 618 11.05 -8.65 -30.50
CA ALA A 618 11.05 -7.20 -30.69
C ALA A 618 12.46 -6.67 -30.95
N ARG A 619 12.57 -5.86 -32.00
CA ARG A 619 13.79 -5.13 -32.37
C ARG A 619 13.87 -3.74 -31.74
N LEU A 620 12.74 -3.24 -31.22
CA LEU A 620 12.63 -1.92 -30.62
C LEU A 620 11.64 -1.97 -29.45
N PHE A 621 12.09 -1.51 -28.28
CA PHE A 621 11.27 -1.29 -27.11
C PHE A 621 11.22 0.21 -26.80
N VAL A 622 10.04 0.70 -26.48
CA VAL A 622 9.85 2.11 -26.11
C VAL A 622 9.01 2.28 -24.86
N GLU A 623 9.28 3.35 -24.12
CA GLU A 623 8.59 3.71 -22.90
C GLU A 623 8.37 5.23 -22.81
N PRO A 624 7.46 5.70 -21.95
CA PRO A 624 7.26 7.12 -21.69
C PRO A 624 8.41 7.73 -20.90
N ASP A 625 8.90 8.88 -21.37
CA ASP A 625 9.76 9.78 -20.61
C ASP A 625 8.92 10.95 -20.13
N ALA A 626 8.36 10.82 -18.92
CA ALA A 626 7.47 11.84 -18.35
C ALA A 626 8.18 13.19 -18.14
N ALA A 627 9.49 13.20 -17.90
CA ALA A 627 10.25 14.43 -17.73
C ALA A 627 10.46 15.17 -19.06
N ALA A 628 10.66 14.42 -20.15
CA ALA A 628 10.83 14.98 -21.48
C ALA A 628 9.51 15.13 -22.27
N GLY A 629 8.39 14.60 -21.74
CA GLY A 629 7.07 14.66 -22.38
C GLY A 629 7.04 13.95 -23.74
N ARG A 630 7.73 12.81 -23.88
CA ARG A 630 7.86 12.08 -25.15
C ARG A 630 8.06 10.59 -24.94
N ILE A 631 8.01 9.81 -26.01
CA ILE A 631 8.41 8.40 -26.02
C ILE A 631 9.91 8.26 -26.31
N ARG A 632 10.57 7.36 -25.59
CA ARG A 632 12.00 7.06 -25.75
C ARG A 632 12.23 5.56 -25.93
N SER A 633 13.32 5.21 -26.62
CA SER A 633 13.81 3.82 -26.66
C SER A 633 14.44 3.42 -25.34
N TYR A 634 14.27 2.17 -24.94
CA TYR A 634 14.95 1.58 -23.80
C TYR A 634 15.30 0.11 -24.04
N SER A 635 16.03 -0.50 -23.10
CA SER A 635 16.36 -1.92 -23.13
C SER A 635 15.81 -2.58 -21.86
N PRO A 636 14.86 -3.54 -21.97
CA PRO A 636 14.16 -4.11 -20.81
C PRO A 636 15.07 -4.71 -19.73
N TRP A 637 16.25 -5.19 -20.11
CA TRP A 637 17.18 -5.90 -19.23
C TRP A 637 18.39 -5.07 -18.77
N THR A 638 18.56 -3.85 -19.29
CA THR A 638 19.69 -2.96 -18.96
C THR A 638 19.28 -1.55 -18.52
N SER A 639 17.99 -1.20 -18.57
CA SER A 639 17.51 0.09 -18.06
C SER A 639 17.68 0.15 -16.54
N SER A 640 18.74 0.82 -16.11
CA SER A 640 19.08 1.16 -14.73
C SER A 640 18.19 2.27 -14.13
N SER A 641 17.08 2.61 -14.76
CA SER A 641 16.08 3.49 -14.13
C SER A 641 15.30 2.70 -13.10
N GLY A 642 15.91 2.55 -11.92
CA GLY A 642 15.24 2.23 -10.67
C GLY A 642 14.23 3.32 -10.32
N THR A 643 13.15 3.39 -11.09
CA THR A 643 11.95 4.16 -10.76
C THR A 643 10.84 3.18 -10.41
N PRO A 644 10.18 3.40 -9.26
CA PRO A 644 9.48 2.39 -8.47
C PRO A 644 8.18 1.86 -9.07
#